data_AF-A0A9P7FW03-F1
#
_entry.id   AF-A0A9P7FW03-F1
#
_cell.length_a   1.000
_cell.length_b   1.000
_cell.length_c   1.000
_cell.angle_alpha   90.00
_cell.angle_beta   90.00
_cell.angle_gamma   90.00
#
_symmetry.space_group_name_H-M   'P 1'
#
loop_
_entity.id
_entity.type
_entity.pdbx_description
1 polymer ?
#
loop_
_entity_poly.entity_id
_entity_poly.type
_entity_poly.pdbx_seq_one_letter_code
_entity_poly.pdbx_strand_id
1 'polypeptide(L)'
;MSQLHVSCLVHGSSHIFTIVVTPTARLSELRELAWTRKQHLFPGLHQRHLALWKVPFDVTEDDASVDNIQLVDGEGGVTKLTEKINTRIGSAIEFKNVESYLIVIQPPPKLWCWVHGLPKDTAFELQPFPDHKVSDLKEAIKEKMKPQLDDVPASSLDLWKTYNFHTEDFAVDLQDGIAGVCRLHGGEQVSSIFPNVVPGHRLSIIIDAQRLLPSMDTTPRGLPQELVDIVKKRLDISRERRENHPGPPSTLGEPANFANIQKSDKTYFGCARPLERESRIPLTLIHPIFGTFIDDSKEIPLGADDYKFSKRFRDDMCEFYRKEDDRRQVLCNLLNEFGLKVTPAHIGSSQGRTDGHIVTGKNHLSHIQELQNELGSGRVEPLFRALLYYQTFIDQFQLGKDPSTCHPCFIIAVLGPTVVFAGAALTDRANMEIFSTLPLNFDTANDELFDTLARHLAALKRGIASLETYYKELDQGTLRPADIPQASFPYPTSFDNLREETVSSLTYDRKLAGRRLVFKGSIDKGKKPVCIKFVRHYGDKVHHWCAEKGIAPDLIGFQKLPGGWYLVIMEFLEEPWQLLWQLKRLSTISEPEILKERLRAALVEMHQKHMVHGDIRDTNVMLNMDVANIPRFMILDFDWAGQVGEVKYPKLVNRQPELRRPDGVEDGKVILPVHDTAMVDSIFQIVYESSA
;
A
#
# COMPACT_ATOMS: atom_id res chain seq x y z
N MET A 1 14.80 -11.43 -77.13
CA MET A 1 13.94 -10.73 -76.15
C MET A 1 14.86 -10.00 -75.19
N SER A 2 14.81 -8.68 -75.14
CA SER A 2 15.68 -7.88 -74.28
C SER A 2 15.35 -8.17 -72.81
N GLN A 3 16.33 -8.69 -72.06
CA GLN A 3 16.24 -8.84 -70.61
C GLN A 3 16.44 -7.46 -69.98
N LEU A 4 15.69 -7.18 -68.91
CA LEU A 4 15.73 -5.92 -68.18
C LEU A 4 16.41 -6.14 -66.83
N HIS A 5 17.41 -5.32 -66.51
CA HIS A 5 18.05 -5.30 -65.21
C HIS A 5 17.35 -4.25 -64.32
N VAL A 6 16.82 -4.71 -63.18
CA VAL A 6 16.11 -3.86 -62.21
C VAL A 6 16.91 -3.83 -60.93
N SER A 7 17.28 -2.64 -60.47
CA SER A 7 17.92 -2.45 -59.17
C SER A 7 16.85 -2.49 -58.08
N CYS A 8 17.12 -3.18 -56.98
CA CYS A 8 16.23 -3.33 -55.86
C CYS A 8 16.94 -2.91 -54.59
N LEU A 9 16.26 -2.16 -53.74
CA LEU A 9 16.71 -1.73 -52.42
C LEU A 9 15.71 -2.26 -51.40
N VAL A 10 16.18 -2.81 -50.29
CA VAL A 10 15.29 -3.09 -49.15
C VAL A 10 15.17 -1.81 -48.32
N HIS A 11 13.95 -1.33 -48.08
CA HIS A 11 13.71 -0.10 -47.33
C HIS A 11 14.34 -0.19 -45.93
N GLY A 12 15.16 0.79 -45.56
CA GLY A 12 15.90 0.80 -44.28
C GLY A 12 17.15 -0.07 -44.24
N SER A 13 17.62 -0.53 -45.40
CA SER A 13 18.89 -1.22 -45.57
C SER A 13 19.74 -0.45 -46.58
N SER A 14 21.05 -0.46 -46.43
CA SER A 14 21.99 0.09 -47.42
C SER A 14 22.27 -0.86 -48.60
N HIS A 15 21.61 -2.02 -48.66
CA HIS A 15 21.93 -3.07 -49.62
C HIS A 15 21.09 -2.97 -50.90
N ILE A 16 21.73 -2.59 -52.00
CA ILE A 16 21.17 -2.62 -53.35
C ILE A 16 21.54 -3.94 -54.02
N PHE A 17 20.62 -4.51 -54.79
CA PHE A 17 20.89 -5.70 -55.59
C PHE A 17 20.07 -5.71 -56.87
N THR A 18 20.59 -6.32 -57.92
CA THR A 18 19.91 -6.36 -59.22
C THR A 18 19.18 -7.70 -59.43
N ILE A 19 17.97 -7.63 -60.01
CA ILE A 19 17.22 -8.78 -60.53
C ILE A 19 17.02 -8.63 -62.04
N VAL A 20 16.95 -9.76 -62.75
CA VAL A 20 16.76 -9.79 -64.20
C VAL A 20 15.33 -10.23 -64.49
N VAL A 21 14.58 -9.42 -65.22
CA VAL A 21 13.18 -9.69 -65.57
C VAL A 21 12.91 -9.49 -67.05
N THR A 22 11.82 -10.10 -67.55
CA THR A 22 11.34 -9.80 -68.90
C THR A 22 10.45 -8.55 -68.88
N PRO A 23 10.41 -7.73 -69.95
CA PRO A 23 9.55 -6.54 -70.02
C PRO A 23 8.05 -6.84 -69.85
N THR A 24 7.66 -8.10 -70.02
CA THR A 24 6.28 -8.58 -69.87
C THR A 24 6.01 -9.26 -68.53
N ALA A 25 7.00 -9.36 -67.65
CA ALA A 25 6.87 -10.07 -66.38
C ALA A 25 5.75 -9.47 -65.52
N ARG A 26 5.17 -10.30 -64.66
CA ARG A 26 4.10 -9.90 -63.73
C ARG A 26 4.69 -9.37 -62.43
N LEU A 27 3.91 -8.56 -61.70
CA LEU A 27 4.31 -8.08 -60.38
C LEU A 27 4.59 -9.22 -59.39
N SER A 28 3.86 -10.34 -59.51
CA SER A 28 4.10 -11.55 -58.72
C SER A 28 5.47 -12.17 -58.98
N GLU A 29 5.92 -12.21 -60.24
CA GLU A 29 7.24 -12.73 -60.64
C GLU A 29 8.36 -11.82 -60.13
N LEU A 30 8.12 -10.50 -60.12
CA LEU A 30 9.04 -9.51 -59.56
C LEU A 30 9.23 -9.69 -58.05
N ARG A 31 8.15 -9.93 -57.31
CA ARG A 31 8.20 -10.24 -55.86
C ARG A 31 8.95 -11.54 -55.59
N GLU A 32 8.68 -12.58 -56.37
CA GLU A 32 9.32 -13.89 -56.23
C GLU A 32 10.83 -13.82 -56.49
N LEU A 33 11.25 -13.14 -57.56
CA LEU A 33 12.67 -12.97 -57.89
C LEU A 33 13.40 -12.13 -56.84
N ALA A 34 12.78 -11.03 -56.38
CA ALA A 34 13.33 -10.18 -55.33
C ALA A 34 13.49 -10.96 -54.01
N TRP A 35 12.46 -11.71 -53.61
CA TRP A 35 12.46 -12.53 -52.41
C TRP A 35 13.51 -13.65 -52.47
N THR A 36 13.55 -14.40 -53.56
CA THR A 36 14.48 -15.53 -53.76
C THR A 36 15.94 -15.05 -53.73
N ARG A 37 16.23 -13.89 -54.33
CA ARG A 37 17.59 -13.36 -54.44
C ARG A 37 18.18 -12.96 -53.08
N LYS A 38 17.36 -12.48 -52.15
CA LYS A 38 17.77 -11.99 -50.83
C LYS A 38 16.89 -12.52 -49.71
N GLN A 39 16.59 -13.82 -49.73
CA GLN A 39 15.69 -14.47 -48.77
C GLN A 39 16.09 -14.23 -47.30
N HIS A 40 17.39 -14.17 -47.02
CA HIS A 40 17.92 -13.90 -45.67
C HIS A 40 17.57 -12.50 -45.13
N LEU A 41 17.26 -11.53 -46.00
CA LEU A 41 16.79 -10.20 -45.60
C LEU A 41 15.28 -10.20 -45.26
N PHE A 42 14.58 -11.32 -45.47
CA PHE A 42 13.14 -11.47 -45.26
C PHE A 42 12.80 -12.71 -44.41
N PRO A 43 13.38 -12.87 -43.20
CA PRO A 43 13.18 -14.06 -42.38
C PRO A 43 11.70 -14.26 -42.02
N GLY A 44 11.16 -15.44 -42.30
CA GLY A 44 9.77 -15.81 -42.00
C GLY A 44 8.69 -15.13 -42.87
N LEU A 45 9.08 -14.32 -43.85
CA LEU A 45 8.17 -13.57 -44.71
C LEU A 45 7.97 -14.28 -46.05
N HIS A 46 6.72 -14.43 -46.50
CA HIS A 46 6.40 -14.98 -47.83
C HIS A 46 6.45 -13.88 -48.91
N GLN A 47 6.93 -14.20 -50.12
CA GLN A 47 7.12 -13.25 -51.23
C GLN A 47 5.90 -12.39 -51.57
N ARG A 48 4.69 -12.93 -51.38
CA ARG A 48 3.42 -12.23 -51.66
C ARG A 48 3.17 -11.00 -50.76
N HIS A 49 3.82 -10.91 -49.60
CA HIS A 49 3.64 -9.81 -48.64
C HIS A 49 4.65 -8.67 -48.84
N LEU A 50 5.52 -8.76 -49.85
CA LEU A 50 6.44 -7.68 -50.20
C LEU A 50 5.71 -6.54 -50.92
N ALA A 51 5.72 -5.35 -50.34
CA ALA A 51 5.30 -4.14 -51.03
C ALA A 51 6.46 -3.65 -51.91
N LEU A 52 6.16 -3.39 -53.18
CA LEU A 52 7.13 -2.91 -54.16
C LEU A 52 6.77 -1.48 -54.55
N TRP A 53 7.74 -0.60 -54.46
CA TRP A 53 7.59 0.83 -54.77
C TRP A 53 8.55 1.23 -55.88
N LYS A 54 8.04 1.95 -56.87
CA LYS A 54 8.86 2.61 -57.90
C LYS A 54 9.24 3.99 -57.38
N VAL A 55 10.53 4.32 -57.45
CA VAL A 55 11.03 5.69 -57.17
C VAL A 55 11.65 6.30 -58.43
N PRO A 56 11.68 7.63 -58.58
CA PRO A 56 12.03 8.28 -59.86
C PRO A 56 13.52 8.62 -60.04
N PHE A 57 14.41 8.17 -59.17
CA PHE A 57 15.85 8.48 -59.22
C PHE A 57 16.71 7.21 -59.15
N ASP A 58 17.89 7.28 -59.77
CA ASP A 58 18.94 6.27 -59.70
C ASP A 58 19.63 6.33 -58.34
N VAL A 59 19.94 5.17 -57.76
CA VAL A 59 20.75 5.08 -56.55
C VAL A 59 22.05 4.37 -56.90
N THR A 60 23.16 5.09 -56.83
CA THR A 60 24.51 4.51 -56.87
C THR A 60 24.93 4.11 -55.45
N GLU A 61 25.83 3.14 -55.30
CA GLU A 61 26.20 2.53 -54.00
C GLU A 61 26.73 3.53 -52.94
N ASP A 62 27.04 4.78 -53.31
CA ASP A 62 27.65 5.81 -52.46
C ASP A 62 26.71 6.96 -52.02
N ASP A 63 25.40 6.89 -52.32
CA ASP A 63 24.48 7.99 -51.98
C ASP A 63 24.00 7.95 -50.51
N ALA A 64 24.34 8.97 -49.71
CA ALA A 64 23.83 9.17 -48.35
C ALA A 64 22.31 9.48 -48.28
N SER A 65 21.63 9.53 -49.43
CA SER A 65 20.19 9.82 -49.56
C SER A 65 19.28 8.59 -49.37
N VAL A 66 19.86 7.38 -49.35
CA VAL A 66 19.13 6.11 -49.36
C VAL A 66 18.45 5.78 -48.04
N ASP A 67 19.04 6.20 -46.92
CA ASP A 67 18.50 5.96 -45.59
C ASP A 67 17.23 6.78 -45.29
N ASN A 68 16.90 7.78 -46.13
CA ASN A 68 15.80 8.73 -45.90
C ASN A 68 14.70 8.70 -46.98
N ILE A 69 14.60 7.64 -47.78
CA ILE A 69 13.55 7.53 -48.81
C ILE A 69 12.17 7.43 -48.13
N GLN A 70 11.34 8.45 -48.29
CA GLN A 70 9.94 8.44 -47.86
C GLN A 70 9.06 7.79 -48.93
N LEU A 71 8.37 6.71 -48.55
CA LEU A 71 7.50 5.95 -49.45
C LEU A 71 6.05 6.43 -49.29
N VAL A 72 5.70 7.51 -50.00
CA VAL A 72 4.35 8.06 -50.05
C VAL A 72 3.85 8.02 -51.49
N ASP A 73 2.75 7.32 -51.74
CA ASP A 73 2.24 7.09 -53.09
C ASP A 73 1.79 8.42 -53.74
N GLY A 74 2.36 8.77 -54.89
CA GLY A 74 2.06 10.00 -55.63
C GLY A 74 2.90 11.22 -55.24
N GLU A 75 3.65 11.19 -54.14
CA GLU A 75 4.56 12.27 -53.76
C GLU A 75 5.95 12.07 -54.37
N GLY A 76 6.55 13.16 -54.86
CA GLY A 76 7.94 13.16 -55.34
C GLY A 76 8.22 12.17 -56.48
N GLY A 77 7.19 11.67 -57.18
CA GLY A 77 7.29 10.66 -58.25
C GLY A 77 7.41 9.21 -57.76
N VAL A 78 7.18 8.96 -56.47
CA VAL A 78 7.13 7.61 -55.87
C VAL A 78 5.75 6.98 -56.16
N THR A 79 5.73 5.70 -56.55
CA THR A 79 4.49 5.00 -56.90
C THR A 79 4.45 3.60 -56.32
N LYS A 80 3.36 3.26 -55.63
CA LYS A 80 3.13 1.90 -55.11
C LYS A 80 2.65 0.98 -56.23
N LEU A 81 3.34 -0.13 -56.42
CA LEU A 81 2.93 -1.13 -57.41
C LEU A 81 1.79 -1.98 -56.83
N THR A 82 0.60 -1.90 -57.42
CA THR A 82 -0.59 -2.65 -56.98
C THR A 82 -1.12 -3.59 -58.06
N GLU A 83 -1.81 -4.66 -57.66
CA GLU A 83 -2.37 -5.68 -58.58
C GLU A 83 -3.69 -5.25 -59.24
N LYS A 84 -4.18 -4.03 -58.97
CA LYS A 84 -5.51 -3.58 -59.43
C LYS A 84 -5.60 -3.26 -60.92
N ILE A 85 -4.53 -3.44 -61.70
CA ILE A 85 -4.62 -3.49 -63.14
C ILE A 85 -3.73 -4.65 -63.61
N ASN A 86 -4.29 -5.50 -64.47
CA ASN A 86 -3.63 -6.62 -65.12
C ASN A 86 -2.62 -6.11 -66.18
N THR A 87 -1.70 -5.26 -65.77
CA THR A 87 -0.73 -4.57 -66.64
C THR A 87 0.61 -5.26 -66.49
N ARG A 88 1.08 -5.84 -67.60
CA ARG A 88 2.47 -6.28 -67.80
C ARG A 88 3.41 -5.18 -67.30
N ILE A 89 4.59 -5.53 -66.77
CA ILE A 89 5.57 -4.54 -66.29
C ILE A 89 5.78 -3.38 -67.28
N GLY A 90 5.81 -3.65 -68.59
CA GLY A 90 5.94 -2.63 -69.64
C GLY A 90 4.79 -1.63 -69.82
N SER A 91 3.61 -1.84 -69.22
CA SER A 91 2.50 -0.87 -69.24
C SER A 91 2.32 -0.10 -67.93
N ALA A 92 2.89 -0.58 -66.83
CA ALA A 92 2.93 0.15 -65.54
C ALA A 92 4.24 0.94 -65.36
N ILE A 93 5.31 0.55 -66.06
CA ILE A 93 6.63 1.18 -65.98
C ILE A 93 7.02 1.57 -67.41
N GLU A 94 6.87 2.85 -67.78
CA GLU A 94 7.44 3.38 -69.03
C GLU A 94 8.97 3.31 -68.94
N PHE A 95 9.59 2.35 -69.62
CA PHE A 95 11.03 2.21 -69.74
C PHE A 95 11.55 3.18 -70.82
N LYS A 96 11.68 4.47 -70.52
CA LYS A 96 12.41 5.39 -71.42
C LYS A 96 13.90 5.05 -71.37
N ASN A 97 14.53 5.10 -72.55
CA ASN A 97 15.89 4.62 -72.81
C ASN A 97 16.92 5.22 -71.83
N VAL A 98 17.55 4.31 -71.05
CA VAL A 98 18.74 4.49 -70.18
C VAL A 98 18.43 5.32 -68.91
N GLU A 99 18.69 4.96 -67.65
CA GLU A 99 19.48 3.95 -66.91
C GLU A 99 18.67 3.61 -65.61
N SER A 100 18.92 2.44 -64.99
CA SER A 100 18.38 1.83 -63.75
C SER A 100 17.04 2.28 -63.08
N TYR A 101 16.14 1.31 -62.84
CA TYR A 101 14.96 1.51 -61.97
C TYR A 101 15.26 0.98 -60.59
N LEU A 102 15.03 1.79 -59.55
CA LEU A 102 15.06 1.31 -58.17
C LEU A 102 13.67 0.88 -57.71
N ILE A 103 13.55 -0.39 -57.35
CA ILE A 103 12.39 -0.92 -56.64
C ILE A 103 12.71 -1.01 -55.16
N VAL A 104 12.00 -0.22 -54.36
CA VAL A 104 12.13 -0.28 -52.92
C VAL A 104 11.18 -1.37 -52.39
N ILE A 105 11.76 -2.37 -51.73
CA ILE A 105 11.07 -3.50 -51.11
C ILE A 105 10.84 -3.15 -49.65
N GLN A 106 9.59 -2.95 -49.27
CA GLN A 106 9.22 -2.64 -47.89
C GLN A 106 8.73 -3.92 -47.19
N PRO A 107 9.45 -4.43 -46.17
CA PRO A 107 8.94 -5.52 -45.32
C PRO A 107 7.76 -5.02 -44.46
N PRO A 108 6.89 -5.93 -43.95
CA PRO A 108 5.80 -5.53 -43.07
C PRO A 108 6.32 -4.93 -41.76
N PRO A 109 5.52 -4.07 -41.11
CA PRO A 109 5.94 -3.35 -39.92
C PRO A 109 6.22 -4.29 -38.75
N LYS A 110 7.25 -3.96 -37.96
CA LYS A 110 7.49 -4.56 -36.65
C LYS A 110 6.79 -3.71 -35.60
N LEU A 111 5.86 -4.30 -34.87
CA LEU A 111 5.08 -3.63 -33.83
C LEU A 111 5.65 -4.02 -32.47
N TRP A 112 5.96 -3.03 -31.65
CA TRP A 112 6.38 -3.26 -30.28
C TRP A 112 5.14 -3.29 -29.39
N CYS A 113 4.82 -4.44 -28.82
CA CYS A 113 3.62 -4.65 -28.01
C CYS A 113 3.99 -4.68 -26.52
N TRP A 114 3.18 -4.02 -25.69
CA TRP A 114 3.32 -4.07 -24.24
C TRP A 114 1.93 -4.18 -23.60
N VAL A 115 1.81 -5.01 -22.56
CA VAL A 115 0.56 -5.16 -21.81
C VAL A 115 0.53 -4.14 -20.68
N HIS A 116 -0.53 -3.34 -20.68
CA HIS A 116 -0.73 -2.29 -19.69
C HIS A 116 -0.73 -2.86 -18.27
N GLY A 117 0.22 -2.40 -17.45
CA GLY A 117 0.40 -2.84 -16.05
C GLY A 117 1.48 -3.91 -15.83
N LEU A 118 2.15 -4.41 -16.88
CA LEU A 118 3.31 -5.30 -16.74
C LEU A 118 4.65 -4.52 -16.75
N PRO A 119 5.75 -5.06 -16.17
CA PRO A 119 7.07 -4.45 -16.26
C PRO A 119 7.53 -4.18 -17.71
N LYS A 120 8.38 -3.17 -17.93
CA LYS A 120 8.75 -2.72 -19.28
C LYS A 120 9.58 -3.73 -20.07
N ASP A 121 10.33 -4.58 -19.39
CA ASP A 121 11.12 -5.67 -19.95
C ASP A 121 10.27 -6.83 -20.47
N THR A 122 8.95 -6.84 -20.20
CA THR A 122 8.01 -7.82 -20.75
C THR A 122 7.42 -7.40 -22.11
N ALA A 123 7.85 -6.27 -22.66
CA ALA A 123 7.43 -5.87 -24.00
C ALA A 123 8.00 -6.82 -25.07
N PHE A 124 7.21 -7.09 -26.10
CA PHE A 124 7.54 -8.09 -27.12
C PHE A 124 7.25 -7.58 -28.53
N GLU A 125 7.96 -8.11 -29.51
CA GLU A 125 7.78 -7.74 -30.91
C GLU A 125 6.73 -8.64 -31.58
N LEU A 126 5.86 -8.04 -32.39
CA LEU A 126 4.89 -8.74 -33.23
C LEU A 126 4.97 -8.22 -34.67
N GLN A 127 5.00 -9.13 -35.63
CA GLN A 127 5.13 -8.81 -37.05
C GLN A 127 3.86 -9.25 -37.80
N PRO A 128 2.83 -8.38 -37.91
CA PRO A 128 1.59 -8.72 -38.61
C PRO A 128 1.74 -8.62 -40.13
N PHE A 129 0.86 -9.31 -40.88
CA PHE A 129 0.77 -9.14 -42.32
C PHE A 129 -0.09 -7.93 -42.70
N PRO A 130 0.17 -7.25 -43.83
CA PRO A 130 -0.54 -6.02 -44.21
C PRO A 130 -2.05 -6.18 -44.43
N ASP A 131 -2.50 -7.39 -44.76
CA ASP A 131 -3.90 -7.77 -44.97
C ASP A 131 -4.61 -8.23 -43.69
N HIS A 132 -3.88 -8.39 -42.57
CA HIS A 132 -4.49 -8.68 -41.27
C HIS A 132 -5.39 -7.55 -40.80
N LYS A 133 -6.47 -7.93 -40.13
CA LYS A 133 -7.29 -7.02 -39.33
C LYS A 133 -6.73 -6.92 -37.91
N VAL A 134 -7.19 -5.89 -37.19
CA VAL A 134 -6.91 -5.75 -35.75
C VAL A 134 -7.39 -6.98 -34.97
N SER A 135 -8.46 -7.66 -35.39
CA SER A 135 -8.88 -8.94 -34.79
C SER A 135 -7.80 -10.02 -34.86
N ASP A 136 -7.12 -10.15 -36.00
CA ASP A 136 -6.08 -11.16 -36.20
C ASP A 136 -4.83 -10.84 -35.37
N LEU A 137 -4.58 -9.53 -35.15
CA LEU A 137 -3.55 -9.05 -34.24
C LEU A 137 -3.85 -9.42 -32.79
N LYS A 138 -5.11 -9.32 -32.34
CA LYS A 138 -5.51 -9.74 -30.97
C LYS A 138 -5.27 -11.23 -30.73
N GLU A 139 -5.59 -12.08 -31.71
CA GLU A 139 -5.32 -13.52 -31.64
C GLU A 139 -3.81 -13.83 -31.61
N ALA A 140 -3.01 -13.16 -32.45
CA ALA A 140 -1.56 -13.32 -32.46
C ALA A 140 -0.89 -12.89 -31.14
N ILE A 141 -1.44 -11.86 -30.48
CA ILE A 141 -0.99 -11.41 -29.15
C ILE A 141 -1.28 -12.48 -28.11
N LYS A 142 -2.48 -13.07 -28.11
CA LYS A 142 -2.82 -14.17 -27.19
C LYS A 142 -1.88 -15.36 -27.35
N GLU A 143 -1.63 -15.78 -28.58
CA GLU A 143 -0.75 -16.92 -28.86
C GLU A 143 0.67 -16.68 -28.36
N LYS A 144 1.19 -15.45 -28.52
CA LYS A 144 2.53 -15.09 -28.09
C LYS A 144 2.68 -14.96 -26.57
N MET A 145 1.59 -14.66 -25.88
CA MET A 145 1.56 -14.43 -24.44
C MET A 145 1.10 -15.65 -23.63
N LYS A 146 1.02 -16.84 -24.23
CA LYS A 146 0.66 -18.05 -23.47
C LYS A 146 1.69 -18.36 -22.38
N PRO A 147 1.25 -18.74 -21.15
CA PRO A 147 -0.14 -18.99 -20.74
C PRO A 147 -0.88 -17.76 -20.17
N GLN A 148 -0.26 -16.59 -20.15
CA GLN A 148 -0.68 -15.42 -19.37
C GLN A 148 -2.02 -14.81 -19.80
N LEU A 149 -2.44 -15.01 -21.07
CA LEU A 149 -3.72 -14.52 -21.61
C LEU A 149 -4.69 -15.64 -22.00
N ASP A 150 -4.45 -16.90 -21.60
CA ASP A 150 -5.27 -18.04 -22.04
C ASP A 150 -6.77 -17.84 -21.74
N ASP A 151 -7.09 -17.34 -20.54
CA ASP A 151 -8.46 -17.13 -20.04
C ASP A 151 -9.14 -15.84 -20.54
N VAL A 152 -8.45 -14.99 -21.30
CA VAL A 152 -9.00 -13.71 -21.81
C VAL A 152 -9.43 -13.86 -23.26
N PRO A 153 -10.71 -13.68 -23.65
CA PRO A 153 -11.12 -13.77 -25.06
C PRO A 153 -10.38 -12.75 -25.95
N ALA A 154 -9.86 -13.14 -27.11
CA ALA A 154 -9.09 -12.22 -27.98
C ALA A 154 -9.91 -10.98 -28.36
N SER A 155 -11.21 -11.16 -28.62
CA SER A 155 -12.16 -10.07 -28.94
C SER A 155 -12.19 -8.96 -27.89
N SER A 156 -11.85 -9.30 -26.65
CA SER A 156 -11.96 -8.44 -25.49
C SER A 156 -10.70 -7.64 -25.14
N LEU A 157 -9.58 -7.90 -25.82
CA LEU A 157 -8.38 -7.09 -25.68
C LEU A 157 -8.59 -5.71 -26.31
N ASP A 158 -8.33 -4.63 -25.57
CA ASP A 158 -8.31 -3.29 -26.15
C ASP A 158 -6.89 -2.97 -26.63
N LEU A 159 -6.75 -2.66 -27.92
CA LEU A 159 -5.46 -2.31 -28.53
C LEU A 159 -5.41 -0.80 -28.77
N TRP A 160 -4.33 -0.17 -28.32
CA TRP A 160 -4.13 1.27 -28.45
C TRP A 160 -2.87 1.54 -29.25
N LYS A 161 -3.01 2.23 -30.38
CA LYS A 161 -1.88 2.73 -31.17
C LYS A 161 -1.33 4.00 -30.52
N THR A 162 -0.02 4.11 -30.47
CA THR A 162 0.68 5.26 -29.92
C THR A 162 1.41 6.07 -31.00
N TYR A 163 1.47 7.39 -30.82
CA TYR A 163 2.22 8.33 -31.65
C TYR A 163 3.17 9.11 -30.73
N ASN A 164 4.48 8.84 -30.81
CA ASN A 164 5.51 9.50 -29.99
C ASN A 164 5.32 9.37 -28.47
N PHE A 165 4.80 8.22 -28.01
CA PHE A 165 4.61 7.96 -26.58
C PHE A 165 5.95 7.55 -25.96
N HIS A 166 6.49 8.36 -25.06
CA HIS A 166 7.76 8.06 -24.42
C HIS A 166 7.56 7.01 -23.33
N THR A 167 8.62 6.25 -23.03
CA THR A 167 8.54 5.16 -22.06
C THR A 167 8.23 5.60 -20.62
N GLU A 168 8.11 6.90 -20.39
CA GLU A 168 7.80 7.53 -19.11
C GLU A 168 6.30 7.85 -18.96
N ASP A 169 5.52 7.78 -20.05
CA ASP A 169 4.10 8.15 -20.11
C ASP A 169 3.14 6.97 -19.80
N PHE A 170 3.65 5.78 -19.48
CA PHE A 170 2.86 4.53 -19.32
C PHE A 170 1.96 4.44 -18.07
N ALA A 171 1.76 5.54 -17.34
CA ALA A 171 0.94 5.62 -16.12
C ALA A 171 -0.44 6.27 -16.33
N VAL A 172 -0.84 6.54 -17.57
CA VAL A 172 -2.09 7.22 -17.91
C VAL A 172 -3.21 6.20 -18.18
N ASP A 173 -4.37 6.38 -17.55
CA ASP A 173 -5.59 5.62 -17.85
C ASP A 173 -5.95 5.79 -19.34
N LEU A 174 -5.91 4.70 -20.11
CA LEU A 174 -6.17 4.74 -21.55
C LEU A 174 -7.64 5.02 -21.83
N GLN A 175 -7.94 6.19 -22.40
CA GLN A 175 -9.28 6.62 -22.79
C GLN A 175 -9.24 7.33 -24.15
N ASP A 176 -10.37 7.29 -24.86
CA ASP A 176 -10.53 8.00 -26.12
C ASP A 176 -10.41 9.53 -25.88
N GLY A 177 -9.54 10.20 -26.66
CA GLY A 177 -9.33 11.65 -26.57
C GLY A 177 -8.02 12.11 -25.92
N ILE A 178 -7.15 11.19 -25.48
CA ILE A 178 -5.80 11.52 -25.00
C ILE A 178 -4.87 11.83 -26.19
N ALA A 179 -4.15 12.94 -26.13
CA ALA A 179 -3.16 13.30 -27.14
C ALA A 179 -2.05 12.23 -27.21
N GLY A 180 -1.82 11.65 -28.39
CA GLY A 180 -0.75 10.68 -28.62
C GLY A 180 -1.16 9.20 -28.56
N VAL A 181 -2.42 8.87 -28.23
CA VAL A 181 -2.94 7.48 -28.29
C VAL A 181 -4.29 7.40 -29.00
N CYS A 182 -4.53 6.30 -29.71
CA CYS A 182 -5.77 6.06 -30.46
C CYS A 182 -6.18 4.59 -30.35
N ARG A 183 -7.43 4.34 -29.92
CA ARG A 183 -7.98 2.99 -29.81
C ARG A 183 -8.19 2.37 -31.19
N LEU A 184 -7.80 1.11 -31.33
CA LEU A 184 -7.96 0.34 -32.55
C LEU A 184 -9.22 -0.55 -32.48
N HIS A 185 -10.00 -0.53 -33.54
CA HIS A 185 -11.22 -1.31 -33.69
C HIS A 185 -10.96 -2.58 -34.51
N GLY A 186 -11.60 -3.68 -34.11
CA GLY A 186 -11.34 -5.01 -34.67
C GLY A 186 -11.50 -5.14 -36.19
N GLY A 187 -12.32 -4.29 -36.82
CA GLY A 187 -12.58 -4.31 -38.26
C GLY A 187 -11.56 -3.55 -39.12
N GLU A 188 -10.67 -2.77 -38.52
CA GLU A 188 -9.68 -1.97 -39.23
C GLU A 188 -8.54 -2.85 -39.78
N GLN A 189 -8.01 -2.49 -40.96
CA GLN A 189 -6.88 -3.20 -41.56
C GLN A 189 -5.56 -2.66 -41.02
N VAL A 190 -4.59 -3.55 -40.78
CA VAL A 190 -3.24 -3.17 -40.33
C VAL A 190 -2.60 -2.20 -41.34
N SER A 191 -2.77 -2.43 -42.64
CA SER A 191 -2.26 -1.54 -43.69
C SER A 191 -2.91 -0.15 -43.74
N SER A 192 -4.16 0.01 -43.28
CA SER A 192 -4.80 1.33 -43.18
C SER A 192 -4.40 2.07 -41.91
N ILE A 193 -4.18 1.34 -40.81
CA ILE A 193 -3.76 1.91 -39.53
C ILE A 193 -2.28 2.30 -39.56
N PHE A 194 -1.44 1.52 -40.25
CA PHE A 194 0.01 1.70 -40.31
C PHE A 194 0.49 1.85 -41.78
N PRO A 195 0.11 2.94 -42.48
CA PRO A 195 0.35 3.07 -43.92
C PRO A 195 1.83 3.27 -44.28
N ASN A 196 2.60 3.99 -43.44
CA ASN A 196 3.99 4.36 -43.69
C ASN A 196 4.83 4.09 -42.43
N VAL A 197 5.39 2.88 -42.30
CA VAL A 197 6.29 2.55 -41.20
C VAL A 197 7.73 2.73 -41.66
N VAL A 198 8.42 3.72 -41.09
CA VAL A 198 9.85 3.96 -41.32
C VAL A 198 10.65 2.92 -40.54
N PRO A 199 11.59 2.19 -41.17
CA PRO A 199 12.52 1.30 -40.48
C PRO A 199 13.31 2.08 -39.42
N GLY A 200 13.16 1.70 -38.15
CA GLY A 200 13.85 2.33 -37.01
C GLY A 200 12.94 3.11 -36.05
N HIS A 201 11.71 3.46 -36.43
CA HIS A 201 10.72 3.96 -35.46
C HIS A 201 10.06 2.79 -34.71
N ARG A 202 10.21 2.76 -33.38
CA ARG A 202 9.50 1.81 -32.51
C ARG A 202 8.04 2.24 -32.37
N LEU A 203 7.19 1.80 -33.29
CA LEU A 203 5.72 1.92 -33.13
C LEU A 203 5.28 1.02 -31.97
N SER A 204 4.66 1.59 -30.94
CA SER A 204 4.16 0.83 -29.78
C SER A 204 2.64 0.63 -29.82
N ILE A 205 2.21 -0.61 -29.58
CA ILE A 205 0.82 -0.97 -29.28
C ILE A 205 0.73 -1.28 -27.79
N ILE A 206 -0.15 -0.56 -27.10
CA ILE A 206 -0.49 -0.87 -25.72
C ILE A 206 -1.71 -1.81 -25.73
N ILE A 207 -1.57 -2.93 -25.04
CA ILE A 207 -2.60 -3.95 -24.88
C ILE A 207 -3.22 -3.71 -23.51
N ASP A 208 -4.42 -3.14 -23.51
CA ASP A 208 -5.20 -2.99 -22.29
C ASP A 208 -6.07 -4.23 -22.08
N ALA A 209 -5.67 -5.03 -21.09
CA ALA A 209 -6.44 -6.17 -20.60
C ALA A 209 -7.12 -5.86 -19.24
N GLN A 210 -7.00 -4.64 -18.70
CA GLN A 210 -7.46 -4.29 -17.36
C GLN A 210 -8.98 -4.31 -17.23
N ARG A 211 -9.73 -4.20 -18.34
CA ARG A 211 -11.20 -4.34 -18.35
C ARG A 211 -11.70 -5.76 -18.07
N LEU A 212 -10.82 -6.78 -18.02
CA LEU A 212 -11.18 -8.18 -17.79
C LEU A 212 -10.24 -8.97 -16.88
N LEU A 213 -9.43 -8.30 -16.04
CA LEU A 213 -9.41 -8.82 -14.67
C LEU A 213 -10.85 -8.72 -14.20
N PRO A 214 -11.49 -9.83 -13.79
CA PRO A 214 -12.91 -9.84 -13.54
C PRO A 214 -13.26 -8.62 -12.69
N SER A 215 -14.37 -7.98 -13.03
CA SER A 215 -15.18 -7.31 -12.03
C SER A 215 -15.16 -8.20 -10.80
N MET A 216 -14.32 -7.85 -9.82
CA MET A 216 -14.35 -8.47 -8.50
C MET A 216 -15.55 -7.87 -7.76
N ASP A 217 -16.74 -8.05 -8.34
CA ASP A 217 -17.94 -8.40 -7.59
C ASP A 217 -17.89 -9.87 -7.16
N THR A 218 -16.73 -10.52 -7.25
CA THR A 218 -16.38 -11.55 -6.29
C THR A 218 -15.98 -10.84 -5.00
N THR A 219 -16.91 -10.66 -4.09
CA THR A 219 -16.60 -11.16 -2.75
C THR A 219 -16.26 -12.64 -2.95
N PRO A 220 -15.00 -13.09 -2.72
CA PRO A 220 -14.67 -14.51 -2.82
C PRO A 220 -15.75 -15.32 -2.11
N ARG A 221 -16.35 -16.29 -2.82
CA ARG A 221 -17.21 -17.28 -2.16
C ARG A 221 -16.34 -17.97 -1.11
N GLY A 222 -16.59 -17.68 0.17
CA GLY A 222 -15.82 -18.22 1.30
C GLY A 222 -14.99 -17.22 2.11
N LEU A 223 -14.94 -15.92 1.77
CA LEU A 223 -14.40 -14.93 2.72
C LEU A 223 -15.36 -14.78 3.91
N PRO A 224 -14.84 -14.68 5.15
CA PRO A 224 -15.62 -14.23 6.29
C PRO A 224 -16.34 -12.90 5.99
N GLN A 225 -17.60 -12.79 6.39
CA GLN A 225 -18.44 -11.60 6.11
C GLN A 225 -17.77 -10.30 6.59
N GLU A 226 -17.04 -10.35 7.69
CA GLU A 226 -16.29 -9.20 8.22
C GLU A 226 -15.22 -8.67 7.25
N LEU A 227 -14.53 -9.56 6.53
CA LEU A 227 -13.54 -9.19 5.51
C LEU A 227 -14.21 -8.65 4.25
N VAL A 228 -15.41 -9.11 3.94
CA VAL A 228 -16.24 -8.52 2.88
C VAL A 228 -16.64 -7.09 3.26
N ASP A 229 -17.10 -6.89 4.50
CA ASP A 229 -17.59 -5.61 4.97
C ASP A 229 -16.47 -4.57 5.07
N ILE A 230 -15.25 -4.98 5.49
CA ILE A 230 -14.10 -4.07 5.55
C ILE A 230 -13.66 -3.63 4.15
N VAL A 231 -13.65 -4.53 3.16
CA VAL A 231 -13.29 -4.19 1.77
C VAL A 231 -14.31 -3.23 1.18
N LYS A 232 -15.61 -3.51 1.34
CA LYS A 232 -16.67 -2.59 0.90
C LYS A 232 -16.49 -1.20 1.52
N LYS A 233 -16.24 -1.15 2.83
CA LYS A 233 -16.04 0.12 3.54
C LYS A 233 -14.81 0.89 3.06
N ARG A 234 -13.68 0.22 2.81
CA ARG A 234 -12.47 0.83 2.24
C ARG A 234 -12.76 1.46 0.87
N LEU A 235 -13.44 0.72 -0.01
CA LEU A 235 -13.79 1.17 -1.35
C LEU A 235 -14.79 2.32 -1.34
N ASP A 236 -15.80 2.28 -0.47
CA ASP A 236 -16.78 3.36 -0.32
C ASP A 236 -16.12 4.65 0.19
N ILE A 237 -15.26 4.55 1.21
CA ILE A 237 -14.52 5.71 1.74
C ILE A 237 -13.59 6.29 0.66
N SER A 238 -12.89 5.43 -0.07
CA SER A 238 -11.96 5.81 -1.14
C SER A 238 -12.70 6.52 -2.28
N ARG A 239 -13.85 5.97 -2.74
CA ARG A 239 -14.71 6.59 -3.76
C ARG A 239 -15.20 7.97 -3.31
N GLU A 240 -15.80 8.06 -2.12
CA GLU A 240 -16.36 9.32 -1.64
C GLU A 240 -15.29 10.38 -1.37
N ARG A 241 -14.07 9.98 -1.01
CA ARG A 241 -12.97 10.93 -0.88
C ARG A 241 -12.60 11.54 -2.24
N ARG A 242 -12.53 10.72 -3.30
CA ARG A 242 -12.25 11.23 -4.66
C ARG A 242 -13.35 12.14 -5.19
N GLU A 243 -14.61 11.82 -4.90
CA GLU A 243 -15.77 12.61 -5.33
C GLU A 243 -15.86 13.96 -4.59
N ASN A 244 -15.67 13.96 -3.26
CA ASN A 244 -15.87 15.15 -2.44
C ASN A 244 -14.61 16.02 -2.30
N HIS A 245 -13.42 15.43 -2.49
CA HIS A 245 -12.14 16.12 -2.31
C HIS A 245 -11.18 15.78 -3.47
N PRO A 246 -11.52 16.15 -4.71
CA PRO A 246 -10.65 15.92 -5.85
C PRO A 246 -9.39 16.80 -5.75
N GLY A 247 -8.24 16.23 -6.07
CA GLY A 247 -6.98 16.98 -6.14
C GLY A 247 -5.75 16.11 -5.86
N PRO A 248 -4.55 16.59 -6.25
CA PRO A 248 -3.32 15.88 -5.95
C PRO A 248 -2.95 16.01 -4.45
N PRO A 249 -2.09 15.11 -3.93
CA PRO A 249 -1.56 15.21 -2.56
C PRO A 249 -0.94 16.58 -2.23
N SER A 250 -0.29 17.23 -3.21
CA SER A 250 0.31 18.57 -3.07
C SER A 250 -0.71 19.69 -2.84
N THR A 251 -1.99 19.48 -3.15
CA THR A 251 -3.06 20.46 -2.89
C THR A 251 -3.87 20.04 -1.66
N LEU A 252 -4.23 18.76 -1.57
CA LEU A 252 -5.02 18.23 -0.46
C LEU A 252 -4.26 18.24 0.87
N GLY A 253 -2.93 18.18 0.84
CA GLY A 253 -2.08 18.23 2.03
C GLY A 253 -1.86 19.65 2.58
N GLU A 254 -2.34 20.70 1.91
CA GLU A 254 -2.36 22.03 2.50
C GLU A 254 -3.25 22.01 3.76
N PRO A 255 -2.84 22.62 4.89
CA PRO A 255 -3.56 22.48 6.17
C PRO A 255 -5.05 22.79 6.11
N ALA A 256 -5.45 23.82 5.35
CA ALA A 256 -6.86 24.20 5.19
C ALA A 256 -7.67 23.13 4.44
N ASN A 257 -7.11 22.57 3.36
CA ASN A 257 -7.75 21.53 2.57
C ASN A 257 -7.82 20.21 3.35
N PHE A 258 -6.72 19.82 4.01
CA PHE A 258 -6.68 18.61 4.82
C PHE A 258 -7.66 18.71 6.00
N ALA A 259 -7.74 19.86 6.67
CA ALA A 259 -8.70 20.11 7.73
C ALA A 259 -10.16 19.97 7.22
N ASN A 260 -10.44 20.37 5.99
CA ASN A 260 -11.76 20.17 5.38
C ASN A 260 -12.09 18.68 5.19
N ILE A 261 -11.12 17.86 4.77
CA ILE A 261 -11.30 16.39 4.69
C ILE A 261 -11.61 15.80 6.07
N GLN A 262 -10.90 16.26 7.11
CA GLN A 262 -11.05 15.76 8.48
C GLN A 262 -12.39 16.09 9.13
N LYS A 263 -13.15 17.08 8.61
CA LYS A 263 -14.51 17.39 9.09
C LYS A 263 -15.52 16.27 8.77
N SER A 264 -15.27 15.48 7.72
CA SER A 264 -16.16 14.38 7.34
C SER A 264 -16.02 13.20 8.30
N ASP A 265 -17.14 12.72 8.85
CA ASP A 265 -17.15 11.49 9.68
C ASP A 265 -16.92 10.21 8.86
N LYS A 266 -16.96 10.31 7.53
CA LYS A 266 -16.78 9.18 6.63
C LYS A 266 -15.39 9.15 6.01
N THR A 267 -14.94 10.25 5.40
CA THR A 267 -13.73 10.30 4.56
C THR A 267 -12.45 10.70 5.30
N TYR A 268 -12.52 11.04 6.59
CA TYR A 268 -11.35 11.42 7.38
C TYR A 268 -10.23 10.36 7.39
N PHE A 269 -9.00 10.80 7.62
CA PHE A 269 -7.85 9.93 7.86
C PHE A 269 -7.56 9.79 9.36
N GLY A 270 -7.24 8.57 9.80
CA GLY A 270 -6.90 8.31 11.20
C GLY A 270 -5.49 8.80 11.55
N CYS A 271 -5.33 10.05 11.94
CA CYS A 271 -4.01 10.67 12.15
C CYS A 271 -3.92 11.54 13.41
N ALA A 272 -4.93 11.47 14.29
CA ALA A 272 -5.02 12.27 15.52
C ALA A 272 -4.92 13.79 15.29
N ARG A 273 -5.25 14.25 14.08
CA ARG A 273 -5.29 15.67 13.73
C ARG A 273 -6.59 16.01 12.99
N PRO A 274 -7.62 16.54 13.69
CA PRO A 274 -7.63 16.84 15.14
C PRO A 274 -7.69 15.56 16.00
N LEU A 275 -7.51 15.70 17.32
CA LEU A 275 -7.33 14.56 18.24
C LEU A 275 -8.48 13.54 18.18
N GLU A 276 -9.70 13.98 17.87
CA GLU A 276 -10.88 13.14 17.72
C GLU A 276 -10.78 12.18 16.52
N ARG A 277 -9.82 12.40 15.63
CA ARG A 277 -9.49 11.56 14.46
C ARG A 277 -8.30 10.63 14.74
N GLU A 278 -8.01 10.36 16.00
CA GLU A 278 -7.06 9.33 16.39
C GLU A 278 -7.51 7.95 15.91
N SER A 279 -6.55 7.09 15.52
CA SER A 279 -6.89 5.74 15.12
C SER A 279 -7.54 4.96 16.26
N ARG A 280 -8.55 4.15 15.92
CA ARG A 280 -9.31 3.36 16.91
C ARG A 280 -8.44 2.31 17.60
N ILE A 281 -7.43 1.80 16.88
CA ILE A 281 -6.44 0.83 17.35
C ILE A 281 -5.06 1.45 17.01
N PRO A 282 -4.13 1.58 17.98
CA PRO A 282 -2.77 2.04 17.72
C PRO A 282 -2.08 1.19 16.65
N LEU A 283 -1.21 1.78 15.83
CA LEU A 283 -0.51 1.03 14.77
C LEU A 283 0.32 -0.12 15.35
N THR A 284 0.91 0.08 16.53
CA THR A 284 1.64 -0.95 17.30
C THR A 284 0.79 -2.17 17.69
N LEU A 285 -0.54 -2.07 17.64
CA LEU A 285 -1.48 -3.18 17.80
C LEU A 285 -2.13 -3.61 16.49
N ILE A 286 -2.04 -2.83 15.41
CA ILE A 286 -2.48 -3.24 14.06
C ILE A 286 -1.47 -4.16 13.41
N HIS A 287 -0.17 -3.88 13.56
CA HIS A 287 0.90 -4.73 13.03
C HIS A 287 2.09 -4.79 13.99
N PRO A 288 2.64 -5.98 14.31
CA PRO A 288 3.70 -6.14 15.33
C PRO A 288 5.00 -5.42 14.97
N ILE A 289 5.24 -5.16 13.67
CA ILE A 289 6.45 -4.49 13.19
C ILE A 289 6.62 -3.08 13.76
N PHE A 290 5.51 -2.37 14.00
CA PHE A 290 5.58 -1.03 14.58
C PHE A 290 5.94 -1.10 16.07
N GLY A 291 5.42 -2.07 16.80
CA GLY A 291 5.83 -2.31 18.18
C GLY A 291 7.31 -2.70 18.27
N THR A 292 7.76 -3.55 17.35
CA THR A 292 9.17 -3.96 17.25
C THR A 292 10.08 -2.77 16.96
N PHE A 293 9.68 -1.87 16.05
CA PHE A 293 10.40 -0.62 15.79
C PHE A 293 10.52 0.23 17.06
N ILE A 294 9.45 0.39 17.85
CA ILE A 294 9.49 1.14 19.11
C ILE A 294 10.50 0.54 20.09
N ASP A 295 10.52 -0.79 20.23
CA ASP A 295 11.45 -1.46 21.15
C ASP A 295 12.89 -1.35 20.64
N ASP A 296 13.12 -1.63 19.35
CA ASP A 296 14.44 -1.51 18.73
C ASP A 296 14.97 -0.08 18.76
N SER A 297 14.12 0.93 18.58
CA SER A 297 14.53 2.34 18.65
C SER A 297 15.12 2.76 20.01
N LYS A 298 14.89 1.94 21.05
CA LYS A 298 15.41 2.14 22.41
C LYS A 298 16.55 1.20 22.73
N GLU A 299 16.47 -0.05 22.26
CA GLU A 299 17.31 -1.13 22.79
C GLU A 299 18.18 -1.83 21.73
N ILE A 300 18.03 -1.54 20.43
CA ILE A 300 18.84 -2.20 19.38
C ILE A 300 20.33 -1.98 19.62
N PRO A 301 21.18 -3.04 19.64
CA PRO A 301 22.61 -2.88 19.81
C PRO A 301 23.20 -2.17 18.58
N LEU A 302 24.08 -1.20 18.82
CA LEU A 302 24.72 -0.40 17.79
C LEU A 302 26.13 -0.90 17.48
N GLY A 303 26.46 -0.94 16.18
CA GLY A 303 27.79 -1.18 15.67
C GLY A 303 28.48 0.09 15.16
N ALA A 304 29.75 -0.04 14.79
CA ALA A 304 30.54 1.07 14.23
C ALA A 304 29.94 1.64 12.92
N ASP A 305 29.34 0.77 12.10
CA ASP A 305 28.70 1.19 10.84
C ASP A 305 27.41 2.00 11.09
N ASP A 306 26.65 1.68 12.15
CA ASP A 306 25.47 2.45 12.53
C ASP A 306 25.88 3.87 12.93
N TYR A 307 26.87 4.02 13.81
CA TYR A 307 27.38 5.33 14.18
C TYR A 307 27.97 6.13 13.02
N LYS A 308 28.72 5.46 12.14
CA LYS A 308 29.27 6.09 10.93
C LYS A 308 28.16 6.60 10.02
N PHE A 309 27.11 5.81 9.82
CA PHE A 309 25.95 6.21 9.04
C PHE A 309 25.20 7.36 9.71
N SER A 310 24.89 7.26 11.01
CA SER A 310 24.14 8.29 11.75
C SER A 310 24.87 9.62 11.79
N LYS A 311 26.21 9.62 11.89
CA LYS A 311 27.01 10.83 11.76
C LYS A 311 26.83 11.47 10.39
N ARG A 312 26.98 10.69 9.30
CA ARG A 312 26.81 11.20 7.93
C ARG A 312 25.38 11.70 7.69
N PHE A 313 24.38 10.93 8.12
CA PHE A 313 22.98 11.30 8.02
C PHE A 313 22.71 12.63 8.71
N ARG A 314 23.19 12.79 9.94
CA ARG A 314 23.10 14.05 10.70
C ARG A 314 23.78 15.19 9.94
N ASP A 315 25.04 15.03 9.58
CA ASP A 315 25.85 16.08 8.98
C ASP A 315 25.21 16.56 7.67
N ASP A 316 24.91 15.64 6.75
CA ASP A 316 24.32 15.96 5.44
C ASP A 316 22.90 16.54 5.58
N MET A 317 22.05 15.99 6.46
CA MET A 317 20.70 16.52 6.65
C MET A 317 20.66 17.82 7.49
N CYS A 318 21.78 18.26 8.06
CA CYS A 318 21.91 19.58 8.68
C CYS A 318 22.44 20.66 7.73
N GLU A 319 22.91 20.30 6.53
CA GLU A 319 23.39 21.25 5.55
C GLU A 319 22.28 22.11 4.94
N PHE A 320 22.65 23.29 4.46
CA PHE A 320 21.74 24.21 3.79
C PHE A 320 21.71 23.94 2.28
N TYR A 321 20.52 23.64 1.76
CA TYR A 321 20.31 23.36 0.34
C TYR A 321 19.53 24.48 -0.33
N ARG A 322 19.96 24.88 -1.53
CA ARG A 322 19.24 25.89 -2.33
C ARG A 322 17.95 25.35 -2.94
N LYS A 323 17.93 24.06 -3.31
CA LYS A 323 16.78 23.38 -3.91
C LYS A 323 16.45 22.13 -3.10
N GLU A 324 15.16 21.89 -2.89
CA GLU A 324 14.68 20.66 -2.23
C GLU A 324 15.10 19.41 -3.00
N ASP A 325 15.17 19.49 -4.33
CA ASP A 325 15.58 18.38 -5.18
C ASP A 325 17.03 17.92 -4.92
N ASP A 326 17.95 18.86 -4.69
CA ASP A 326 19.34 18.56 -4.37
C ASP A 326 19.41 17.81 -3.03
N ARG A 327 18.65 18.28 -2.03
CA ARG A 327 18.58 17.67 -0.70
C ARG A 327 17.93 16.29 -0.73
N ARG A 328 16.84 16.14 -1.48
CA ARG A 328 16.15 14.87 -1.76
C ARG A 328 17.13 13.86 -2.35
N GLN A 329 17.95 14.24 -3.32
CA GLN A 329 18.93 13.35 -3.92
C GLN A 329 19.97 12.87 -2.92
N VAL A 330 20.47 13.75 -2.03
CA VAL A 330 21.40 13.37 -0.96
C VAL A 330 20.74 12.37 0.01
N LEU A 331 19.51 12.63 0.46
CA LEU A 331 18.78 11.70 1.33
C LEU A 331 18.60 10.33 0.68
N CYS A 332 18.15 10.29 -0.58
CA CYS A 332 18.01 9.03 -1.31
C CYS A 332 19.33 8.28 -1.41
N ASN A 333 20.44 8.96 -1.72
CA ASN A 333 21.75 8.33 -1.81
C ASN A 333 22.19 7.75 -0.48
N LEU A 334 22.03 8.50 0.62
CA LEU A 334 22.35 8.03 1.97
C LEU A 334 21.57 6.76 2.34
N LEU A 335 20.26 6.76 2.13
CA LEU A 335 19.43 5.60 2.47
C LEU A 335 19.75 4.40 1.57
N ASN A 336 20.03 4.61 0.29
CA ASN A 336 20.48 3.55 -0.63
C ASN A 336 21.82 2.94 -0.20
N GLU A 337 22.80 3.75 0.19
CA GLU A 337 24.07 3.28 0.76
C GLU A 337 23.87 2.53 2.09
N PHE A 338 22.86 2.92 2.86
CA PHE A 338 22.46 2.23 4.08
C PHE A 338 21.75 0.89 3.82
N GLY A 339 21.43 0.57 2.56
CA GLY A 339 20.77 -0.67 2.14
C GLY A 339 19.27 -0.57 1.95
N LEU A 340 18.70 0.64 1.97
CA LEU A 340 17.28 0.90 1.71
C LEU A 340 17.11 1.38 0.27
N LYS A 341 16.51 0.55 -0.58
CA LYS A 341 16.38 0.78 -2.04
C LYS A 341 15.34 1.84 -2.39
N VAL A 342 15.52 3.06 -1.91
CA VAL A 342 14.57 4.16 -2.06
C VAL A 342 14.61 4.73 -3.48
N THR A 343 13.45 4.77 -4.13
CA THR A 343 13.29 5.33 -5.47
C THR A 343 12.23 6.43 -5.48
N PRO A 344 12.56 7.66 -5.90
CA PRO A 344 11.59 8.72 -6.15
C PRO A 344 10.84 8.45 -7.46
N ALA A 345 9.52 8.38 -7.42
CA ALA A 345 8.71 8.23 -8.62
C ALA A 345 7.34 8.91 -8.49
N HIS A 346 6.67 9.05 -9.64
CA HIS A 346 5.29 9.51 -9.72
C HIS A 346 4.34 8.44 -9.16
N ILE A 347 3.38 8.86 -8.34
CA ILE A 347 2.32 8.01 -7.81
C ILE A 347 0.96 8.59 -8.24
N GLY A 348 0.11 7.74 -8.81
CA GLY A 348 -1.19 8.07 -9.38
C GLY A 348 -1.15 8.76 -10.74
N SER A 349 -2.31 9.17 -11.23
CA SER A 349 -2.50 9.95 -12.47
C SER A 349 -2.12 11.44 -12.33
N SER A 350 -1.63 11.85 -11.17
CA SER A 350 -1.23 13.23 -10.89
C SER A 350 0.25 13.45 -11.18
N GLN A 351 0.65 14.69 -11.49
CA GLN A 351 2.06 15.09 -11.57
C GLN A 351 2.82 14.98 -10.23
N GLY A 352 2.19 14.49 -9.15
CA GLY A 352 2.79 14.33 -7.83
C GLY A 352 3.89 13.26 -7.83
N ARG A 353 5.12 13.69 -7.60
CA ARG A 353 6.30 12.83 -7.40
C ARG A 353 6.59 12.73 -5.91
N THR A 354 6.76 11.50 -5.40
CA THR A 354 7.24 11.30 -4.03
C THR A 354 8.70 11.69 -3.88
N ASP A 355 9.10 12.08 -2.67
CA ASP A 355 10.52 12.32 -2.37
C ASP A 355 11.34 11.03 -2.31
N GLY A 356 10.66 9.89 -2.20
CA GLY A 356 11.21 8.54 -2.27
C GLY A 356 10.26 7.52 -1.67
N HIS A 357 10.26 6.30 -2.18
CA HIS A 357 9.51 5.20 -1.58
C HIS A 357 10.16 3.85 -1.90
N ILE A 358 9.69 2.79 -1.22
CA ILE A 358 10.09 1.39 -1.45
C ILE A 358 8.83 0.58 -1.71
N VAL A 359 8.80 -0.07 -2.87
CA VAL A 359 7.75 -1.03 -3.26
C VAL A 359 8.32 -2.45 -3.21
N THR A 360 7.57 -3.37 -2.62
CA THR A 360 7.93 -4.78 -2.50
C THR A 360 6.87 -5.66 -3.13
N GLY A 361 7.31 -6.72 -3.83
CA GLY A 361 6.41 -7.77 -4.31
C GLY A 361 5.34 -7.24 -5.28
N LYS A 362 4.08 -7.64 -5.07
CA LYS A 362 2.90 -7.29 -5.88
C LYS A 362 2.40 -5.86 -5.59
N ASN A 363 3.30 -4.89 -5.64
CA ASN A 363 3.05 -3.48 -5.38
C ASN A 363 2.67 -3.17 -3.93
N HIS A 364 3.35 -3.75 -2.94
CA HIS A 364 3.15 -3.39 -1.53
C HIS A 364 4.09 -2.26 -1.11
N LEU A 365 3.57 -1.22 -0.48
CA LEU A 365 4.37 -0.06 -0.08
C LEU A 365 5.02 -0.29 1.28
N SER A 366 6.34 -0.47 1.31
CA SER A 366 7.09 -0.72 2.55
C SER A 366 7.57 0.57 3.22
N HIS A 367 7.83 1.62 2.42
CA HIS A 367 8.37 2.89 2.89
C HIS A 367 7.93 4.07 2.03
N ILE A 368 7.68 5.22 2.65
CA ILE A 368 7.59 6.54 1.99
C ILE A 368 8.48 7.52 2.75
N GLN A 369 9.12 8.43 2.03
CA GLN A 369 9.78 9.60 2.62
C GLN A 369 9.21 10.91 2.09
N GLU A 370 9.25 11.92 2.95
CA GLU A 370 8.95 13.31 2.61
C GLU A 370 10.08 14.24 3.09
N LEU A 371 10.30 15.31 2.35
CA LEU A 371 11.36 16.26 2.63
C LEU A 371 10.91 17.71 2.45
N GLN A 372 11.38 18.58 3.34
CA GLN A 372 11.32 20.04 3.19
C GLN A 372 12.65 20.66 3.58
N ASN A 373 13.11 21.64 2.81
CA ASN A 373 14.37 22.33 3.09
C ASN A 373 14.39 22.92 4.50
N GLU A 374 13.33 23.60 4.92
CA GLU A 374 13.23 24.16 6.26
C GLU A 374 11.85 23.91 6.86
N LEU A 375 11.78 23.89 8.19
CA LEU A 375 10.50 23.76 8.89
C LEU A 375 9.60 24.96 8.53
N GLY A 376 8.47 24.68 7.87
CA GLY A 376 7.51 25.69 7.47
C GLY A 376 7.84 26.44 6.17
N SER A 377 8.85 26.00 5.40
CA SER A 377 9.14 26.59 4.08
C SER A 377 8.10 26.24 3.01
N GLY A 378 7.40 25.11 3.19
CA GLY A 378 6.37 24.63 2.26
C GLY A 378 4.95 25.02 2.65
N ARG A 379 4.06 25.09 1.66
CA ARG A 379 2.60 25.30 1.88
C ARG A 379 1.88 24.05 2.38
N VAL A 380 2.47 22.89 2.12
CA VAL A 380 1.89 21.57 2.37
C VAL A 380 2.59 20.96 3.57
N GLU A 381 1.83 20.44 4.53
CA GLU A 381 2.43 19.73 5.66
C GLU A 381 2.94 18.34 5.20
N PRO A 382 4.21 18.00 5.42
CA PRO A 382 4.80 16.78 4.87
C PRO A 382 4.15 15.48 5.34
N LEU A 383 3.75 15.35 6.60
CA LEU A 383 3.11 14.12 7.07
C LEU A 383 1.70 13.94 6.48
N PHE A 384 0.95 15.02 6.27
CA PHE A 384 -0.30 14.99 5.50
C PHE A 384 -0.05 14.52 4.08
N ARG A 385 1.02 15.01 3.46
CA ARG A 385 1.41 14.60 2.11
C ARG A 385 1.78 13.13 2.04
N ALA A 386 2.59 12.63 2.98
CA ALA A 386 2.95 11.21 3.08
C ALA A 386 1.71 10.32 3.21
N LEU A 387 0.76 10.70 4.07
CA LEU A 387 -0.49 9.95 4.27
C LEU A 387 -1.39 9.98 3.03
N LEU A 388 -1.41 11.10 2.31
CA LEU A 388 -2.13 11.22 1.04
C LEU A 388 -1.46 10.37 -0.06
N TYR A 389 -0.13 10.36 -0.16
CA TYR A 389 0.58 9.48 -1.10
C TYR A 389 0.36 8.01 -0.77
N TYR A 390 0.40 7.63 0.51
CA TYR A 390 0.04 6.29 0.96
C TYR A 390 -1.35 5.92 0.44
N GLN A 391 -2.36 6.79 0.63
CA GLN A 391 -3.70 6.55 0.10
C GLN A 391 -3.76 6.49 -1.43
N THR A 392 -3.06 7.39 -2.14
CA THR A 392 -3.01 7.37 -3.61
C THR A 392 -2.44 6.05 -4.11
N PHE A 393 -1.42 5.51 -3.44
CA PHE A 393 -0.84 4.22 -3.77
C PHE A 393 -1.82 3.07 -3.52
N ILE A 394 -2.52 3.08 -2.38
CA ILE A 394 -3.59 2.12 -2.08
C ILE A 394 -4.68 2.13 -3.16
N ASP A 395 -5.07 3.30 -3.64
CA ASP A 395 -6.09 3.45 -4.68
C ASP A 395 -5.58 2.99 -6.06
N GLN A 396 -4.39 3.45 -6.46
CA GLN A 396 -3.77 3.15 -7.76
C GLN A 396 -3.59 1.64 -7.97
N PHE A 397 -3.05 0.96 -6.96
CA PHE A 397 -2.78 -0.47 -7.03
C PHE A 397 -3.96 -1.32 -6.51
N GLN A 398 -5.11 -0.69 -6.24
CA GLN A 398 -6.33 -1.35 -5.77
C GLN A 398 -6.13 -2.18 -4.49
N LEU A 399 -5.15 -1.83 -3.67
CA LEU A 399 -4.80 -2.52 -2.41
C LEU A 399 -5.94 -2.46 -1.40
N GLY A 400 -6.86 -1.50 -1.55
CA GLY A 400 -8.10 -1.46 -0.76
C GLY A 400 -8.99 -2.69 -0.94
N LYS A 401 -8.86 -3.40 -2.08
CA LYS A 401 -9.56 -4.67 -2.36
C LYS A 401 -8.90 -5.88 -1.70
N ASP A 402 -7.69 -5.74 -1.19
CA ASP A 402 -6.93 -6.82 -0.59
C ASP A 402 -7.15 -6.87 0.94
N PRO A 403 -7.98 -7.81 1.45
CA PRO A 403 -8.18 -8.00 2.88
C PRO A 403 -7.08 -8.84 3.53
N SER A 404 -6.12 -9.38 2.76
CA SER A 404 -5.09 -10.29 3.27
C SER A 404 -4.01 -9.57 4.09
N THR A 405 -4.05 -8.25 4.18
CA THR A 405 -3.12 -7.48 5.00
C THR A 405 -3.71 -6.12 5.35
N CYS A 406 -3.09 -5.47 6.34
CA CYS A 406 -3.36 -4.08 6.70
C CYS A 406 -2.43 -3.10 5.97
N HIS A 407 -1.67 -3.54 4.97
CA HIS A 407 -0.74 -2.70 4.17
C HIS A 407 0.19 -1.79 5.01
N PRO A 408 0.89 -2.34 6.02
CA PRO A 408 1.74 -1.52 6.90
C PRO A 408 2.89 -0.87 6.12
N CYS A 409 3.19 0.39 6.38
CA CYS A 409 4.23 1.17 5.70
C CYS A 409 4.98 2.04 6.72
N PHE A 410 6.31 2.14 6.61
CA PHE A 410 7.10 3.11 7.40
C PHE A 410 7.18 4.46 6.69
N ILE A 411 7.08 5.54 7.46
CA ILE A 411 7.20 6.92 6.96
C ILE A 411 8.38 7.59 7.64
N ILE A 412 9.25 8.24 6.86
CA ILE A 412 10.24 9.19 7.38
C ILE A 412 9.96 10.57 6.81
N ALA A 413 10.00 11.62 7.63
CA ALA A 413 9.94 13.00 7.15
C ALA A 413 11.14 13.79 7.64
N VAL A 414 11.85 14.48 6.75
CA VAL A 414 13.00 15.33 7.09
C VAL A 414 12.65 16.80 6.84
N LEU A 415 12.53 17.57 7.92
CA LEU A 415 12.01 18.94 7.95
C LEU A 415 13.06 19.90 8.50
N GLY A 416 13.81 20.57 7.62
CA GLY A 416 15.05 21.23 8.08
C GLY A 416 15.91 20.25 8.89
N PRO A 417 16.52 20.63 10.01
CA PRO A 417 17.33 19.73 10.83
C PRO A 417 16.49 18.86 11.78
N THR A 418 15.28 18.44 11.39
CA THR A 418 14.40 17.56 12.20
C THR A 418 14.03 16.32 11.40
N VAL A 419 14.10 15.15 12.02
CA VAL A 419 13.61 13.90 11.45
C VAL A 419 12.42 13.37 12.24
N VAL A 420 11.38 12.94 11.52
CA VAL A 420 10.18 12.32 12.07
C VAL A 420 10.12 10.88 11.61
N PHE A 421 9.89 9.95 12.55
CA PHE A 421 9.62 8.55 12.27
C PHE A 421 8.15 8.26 12.53
N ALA A 422 7.46 7.71 11.54
CA ALA A 422 6.04 7.41 11.60
C ALA A 422 5.74 6.08 10.89
N GLY A 423 4.51 5.61 11.02
CA GLY A 423 3.99 4.47 10.27
C GLY A 423 2.61 4.78 9.70
N ALA A 424 2.19 3.99 8.72
CA ALA A 424 0.84 3.98 8.20
C ALA A 424 0.32 2.55 8.04
N ALA A 425 -1.00 2.37 8.16
CA ALA A 425 -1.67 1.11 7.87
C ALA A 425 -3.15 1.33 7.47
N LEU A 426 -3.69 0.40 6.70
CA LEU A 426 -5.06 0.38 6.20
C LEU A 426 -5.96 -0.52 7.07
N THR A 427 -6.83 0.10 7.87
CA THR A 427 -7.99 -0.54 8.50
C THR A 427 -9.18 -0.42 7.56
N ASP A 428 -10.33 0.09 8.02
CA ASP A 428 -11.36 0.64 7.15
C ASP A 428 -10.90 1.89 6.38
N ARG A 429 -9.86 2.58 6.85
CA ARG A 429 -9.27 3.78 6.27
C ARG A 429 -7.76 3.79 6.45
N ALA A 430 -7.06 4.68 5.77
CA ALA A 430 -5.65 4.93 6.03
C ALA A 430 -5.49 5.62 7.40
N ASN A 431 -4.60 5.06 8.21
CA ASN A 431 -4.19 5.58 9.51
C ASN A 431 -2.70 5.88 9.50
N MET A 432 -2.27 6.87 10.28
CA MET A 432 -0.88 7.23 10.50
C MET A 432 -0.65 7.52 11.98
N GLU A 433 0.49 7.09 12.51
CA GLU A 433 0.93 7.38 13.87
C GLU A 433 2.39 7.83 13.83
N ILE A 434 2.70 8.93 14.52
CA ILE A 434 4.07 9.41 14.70
C ILE A 434 4.65 8.66 15.91
N PHE A 435 5.80 8.02 15.71
CA PHE A 435 6.50 7.28 16.75
C PHE A 435 7.49 8.16 17.50
N SER A 436 8.25 8.98 16.78
CA SER A 436 9.22 9.90 17.37
C SER A 436 9.56 11.06 16.44
N THR A 437 10.12 12.12 17.03
CA THR A 437 10.63 13.29 16.33
C THR A 437 11.94 13.68 16.99
N LEU A 438 13.03 13.72 16.22
CA LEU A 438 14.38 13.96 16.73
C LEU A 438 15.00 15.19 16.04
N PRO A 439 15.65 16.09 16.79
CA PRO A 439 16.52 17.09 16.18
C PRO A 439 17.79 16.42 15.63
N LEU A 440 18.36 16.98 14.58
CA LEU A 440 19.66 16.58 14.01
C LEU A 440 20.77 17.59 14.36
N ASN A 441 20.41 18.85 14.61
CA ASN A 441 21.34 19.92 14.95
C ASN A 441 21.80 19.92 16.42
N PHE A 442 21.85 18.75 17.07
CA PHE A 442 22.36 18.62 18.44
C PHE A 442 23.90 18.61 18.46
N ASP A 443 24.49 19.00 19.59
CA ASP A 443 25.94 18.99 19.81
C ASP A 443 26.49 17.55 19.74
N THR A 444 27.65 17.36 19.11
CA THR A 444 28.27 16.03 18.97
C THR A 444 28.67 15.39 20.31
N ALA A 445 28.79 16.17 21.39
CA ALA A 445 29.00 15.66 22.74
C ALA A 445 27.70 15.18 23.43
N ASN A 446 26.54 15.32 22.77
CA ASN A 446 25.28 14.76 23.27
C ASN A 446 25.17 13.29 22.84
N ASP A 447 25.85 12.42 23.58
CA ASP A 447 25.88 10.97 23.33
C ASP A 447 24.47 10.37 23.37
N GLU A 448 23.57 10.86 24.25
CA GLU A 448 22.19 10.36 24.38
C GLU A 448 21.38 10.59 23.09
N LEU A 449 21.42 11.80 22.52
CA LEU A 449 20.72 12.08 21.26
C LEU A 449 21.39 11.38 20.07
N PHE A 450 22.71 11.23 20.08
CA PHE A 450 23.42 10.52 19.03
C PHE A 450 23.08 9.03 19.02
N ASP A 451 23.12 8.38 20.19
CA ASP A 451 22.66 7.00 20.37
C ASP A 451 21.19 6.86 19.99
N THR A 452 20.34 7.80 20.39
CA THR A 452 18.91 7.78 20.05
C THR A 452 18.71 7.83 18.53
N LEU A 453 19.38 8.76 17.82
CA LEU A 453 19.33 8.84 16.36
C LEU A 453 19.82 7.55 15.71
N ALA A 454 20.93 7.00 16.18
CA ALA A 454 21.51 5.78 15.63
C ALA A 454 20.58 4.57 15.81
N ARG A 455 19.98 4.40 17.00
CA ARG A 455 19.00 3.33 17.25
C ARG A 455 17.76 3.49 16.39
N HIS A 456 17.26 4.70 16.19
CA HIS A 456 16.09 4.92 15.34
C HIS A 456 16.36 4.60 13.86
N LEU A 457 17.52 5.00 13.34
CA LEU A 457 17.91 4.68 11.96
C LEU A 457 18.14 3.17 11.77
N ALA A 458 18.82 2.52 12.71
CA ALA A 458 19.03 1.07 12.69
C ALA A 458 17.69 0.30 12.81
N ALA A 459 16.80 0.73 13.70
CA ALA A 459 15.45 0.19 13.86
C ALA A 459 14.61 0.38 12.59
N LEU A 460 14.70 1.53 11.92
CA LEU A 460 14.02 1.78 10.66
C LEU A 460 14.51 0.81 9.57
N LYS A 461 15.84 0.63 9.45
CA LYS A 461 16.43 -0.29 8.48
C LYS A 461 15.98 -1.73 8.71
N ARG A 462 16.03 -2.20 9.96
CA ARG A 462 15.55 -3.54 10.32
C ARG A 462 14.04 -3.66 10.07
N GLY A 463 13.25 -2.67 10.49
CA GLY A 463 11.80 -2.64 10.30
C GLY A 463 11.41 -2.71 8.83
N ILE A 464 12.03 -1.92 7.96
CA ILE A 464 11.76 -1.98 6.51
C ILE A 464 12.16 -3.36 5.95
N ALA A 465 13.35 -3.88 6.29
CA ALA A 465 13.78 -5.21 5.80
C ALA A 465 12.83 -6.35 6.24
N SER A 466 12.36 -6.31 7.50
CA SER A 466 11.35 -7.25 8.01
C SER A 466 10.02 -7.10 7.28
N LEU A 467 9.64 -5.87 6.92
CA LEU A 467 8.41 -5.59 6.18
C LEU A 467 8.50 -6.07 4.73
N GLU A 468 9.65 -5.87 4.07
CA GLU A 468 9.90 -6.43 2.74
C GLU A 468 9.83 -7.97 2.75
N THR A 469 10.32 -8.59 3.82
CA THR A 469 10.24 -10.05 4.02
C THR A 469 8.79 -10.50 4.19
N TYR A 470 8.05 -9.84 5.07
CA TYR A 470 6.61 -10.08 5.26
C TYR A 470 5.83 -10.02 3.95
N TYR A 471 6.05 -9.00 3.11
CA TYR A 471 5.35 -8.87 1.84
C TYR A 471 5.74 -9.96 0.82
N LYS A 472 7.02 -10.37 0.77
CA LYS A 472 7.44 -11.49 -0.08
C LYS A 472 6.78 -12.80 0.35
N GLU A 473 6.72 -13.07 1.64
CA GLU A 473 6.11 -14.27 2.19
C GLU A 473 4.58 -14.27 1.99
N LEU A 474 3.94 -13.11 2.14
CA LEU A 474 2.52 -12.89 1.85
C LEU A 474 2.20 -13.22 0.39
N ASP A 475 2.96 -12.65 -0.56
CA ASP A 475 2.73 -12.84 -1.99
C ASP A 475 2.96 -14.28 -2.45
N GLN A 476 3.87 -14.99 -1.78
CA GLN A 476 4.17 -16.41 -1.98
C GLN A 476 3.14 -17.33 -1.28
N GLY A 477 2.27 -16.80 -0.42
CA GLY A 477 1.31 -17.60 0.36
C GLY A 477 1.96 -18.50 1.40
N THR A 478 3.15 -18.11 1.90
CA THR A 478 3.94 -18.89 2.86
C THR A 478 3.74 -18.47 4.31
N LEU A 479 3.16 -17.29 4.54
CA LEU A 479 2.78 -16.84 5.89
C LEU A 479 1.74 -17.76 6.51
N ARG A 480 1.91 -18.05 7.81
CA ARG A 480 0.86 -18.72 8.56
C ARG A 480 -0.31 -17.75 8.73
N PRO A 481 -1.57 -18.20 8.69
CA PRO A 481 -2.72 -17.32 8.90
C PRO A 481 -2.66 -16.51 10.21
N ALA A 482 -2.05 -17.06 11.26
CA ALA A 482 -1.88 -16.38 12.54
C ALA A 482 -0.87 -15.21 12.51
N ASP A 483 0.06 -15.20 11.54
CA ASP A 483 1.07 -14.16 11.37
C ASP A 483 0.57 -13.01 10.49
N ILE A 484 -0.61 -13.15 9.88
CA ILE A 484 -1.23 -12.16 9.01
C ILE A 484 -2.17 -11.28 9.85
N PRO A 485 -1.84 -9.99 10.06
CA PRO A 485 -2.68 -9.16 10.92
C PRO A 485 -4.02 -8.83 10.29
N GLN A 486 -5.07 -8.90 11.10
CA GLN A 486 -6.42 -8.55 10.71
C GLN A 486 -6.66 -7.03 10.72
N ALA A 487 -7.40 -6.52 9.74
CA ALA A 487 -7.62 -5.08 9.58
C ALA A 487 -8.60 -4.46 10.60
N SER A 488 -9.37 -5.28 11.32
CA SER A 488 -10.49 -4.84 12.17
C SER A 488 -10.21 -4.92 13.67
N PHE A 489 -9.19 -5.66 14.08
CA PHE A 489 -8.86 -5.90 15.49
C PHE A 489 -7.33 -5.97 15.67
N PRO A 490 -6.82 -5.93 16.90
CA PRO A 490 -5.40 -6.10 17.15
C PRO A 490 -4.84 -7.42 16.61
N TYR A 491 -3.57 -7.42 16.20
CA TYR A 491 -2.93 -8.54 15.52
C TYR A 491 -2.84 -9.87 16.30
N PRO A 492 -2.78 -9.91 17.66
CA PRO A 492 -2.64 -11.20 18.33
C PRO A 492 -3.88 -12.08 18.16
N THR A 493 -3.69 -13.25 17.56
CA THR A 493 -4.71 -14.29 17.34
C THR A 493 -4.38 -15.59 18.08
N SER A 494 -3.39 -15.55 18.97
CA SER A 494 -3.03 -16.62 19.90
C SER A 494 -2.30 -16.04 21.11
N PHE A 495 -2.21 -16.81 22.19
CA PHE A 495 -1.52 -16.42 23.41
C PHE A 495 -1.09 -17.65 24.21
N ASP A 496 -0.12 -17.46 25.11
CA ASP A 496 0.30 -18.46 26.09
C ASP A 496 -0.76 -18.57 27.19
N ASN A 497 -1.43 -19.73 27.28
CA ASN A 497 -2.44 -19.96 28.30
C ASN A 497 -1.75 -20.15 29.66
N LEU A 498 -2.25 -19.49 30.70
CA LEU A 498 -1.67 -19.60 32.05
C LEU A 498 -2.14 -20.86 32.79
N ARG A 499 -3.24 -21.48 32.32
CA ARG A 499 -3.83 -22.68 32.93
C ARG A 499 -3.44 -23.97 32.21
N GLU A 500 -3.07 -23.85 30.96
CA GLU A 500 -2.66 -24.94 30.10
C GLU A 500 -1.24 -24.62 29.64
N GLU A 501 -0.29 -25.55 29.73
CA GLU A 501 1.09 -25.33 29.23
C GLU A 501 1.13 -25.35 27.68
N THR A 502 0.16 -24.71 27.02
CA THR A 502 -0.09 -24.75 25.59
C THR A 502 -0.47 -23.35 25.06
N VAL A 503 -0.23 -23.14 23.78
CA VAL A 503 -0.68 -21.94 23.06
C VAL A 503 -2.14 -22.12 22.66
N SER A 504 -3.01 -21.22 23.11
CA SER A 504 -4.42 -21.21 22.74
C SER A 504 -4.68 -20.26 21.56
N SER A 505 -5.56 -20.68 20.63
CA SER A 505 -6.06 -19.80 19.56
C SER A 505 -7.05 -18.77 20.12
N LEU A 506 -7.00 -17.54 19.61
CA LEU A 506 -7.84 -16.43 20.02
C LEU A 506 -8.62 -15.88 18.82
N THR A 507 -9.95 -15.78 18.97
CA THR A 507 -10.84 -15.18 17.98
C THR A 507 -11.52 -13.95 18.59
N TYR A 508 -11.59 -12.85 17.83
CA TYR A 508 -12.33 -11.66 18.24
C TYR A 508 -13.78 -11.74 17.77
N ASP A 509 -14.72 -11.30 18.63
CA ASP A 509 -16.13 -11.21 18.26
C ASP A 509 -16.51 -9.74 18.01
N ARG A 510 -16.22 -8.86 18.99
CA ARG A 510 -16.57 -7.44 18.92
C ARG A 510 -15.78 -6.62 19.93
N LYS A 511 -15.64 -5.33 19.64
CA LYS A 511 -15.21 -4.33 20.62
C LYS A 511 -16.31 -4.11 21.68
N LEU A 512 -15.93 -4.00 22.95
CA LEU A 512 -16.87 -3.63 24.01
C LEU A 512 -17.18 -2.13 23.97
N ALA A 513 -18.46 -1.79 24.04
CA ALA A 513 -18.91 -0.39 23.96
C ALA A 513 -18.31 0.46 25.09
N GLY A 514 -17.93 1.70 24.78
CA GLY A 514 -17.34 2.64 25.75
C GLY A 514 -15.91 2.32 26.19
N ARG A 515 -15.28 1.24 25.70
CA ARG A 515 -13.90 0.86 26.03
C ARG A 515 -13.05 0.83 24.75
N ARG A 516 -11.89 1.50 24.73
CA ARG A 516 -11.09 1.67 23.48
C ARG A 516 -10.35 0.39 23.06
N LEU A 517 -9.77 -0.34 24.01
CA LEU A 517 -8.89 -1.49 23.76
C LEU A 517 -9.34 -2.73 24.56
N VAL A 518 -10.66 -2.93 24.66
CA VAL A 518 -11.27 -4.09 25.31
C VAL A 518 -12.27 -4.72 24.35
N PHE A 519 -12.17 -6.03 24.16
CA PHE A 519 -12.92 -6.79 23.18
C PHE A 519 -13.52 -8.04 23.83
N LYS A 520 -14.68 -8.45 23.33
CA LYS A 520 -15.17 -9.82 23.53
C LYS A 520 -14.56 -10.69 22.45
N GLY A 521 -14.14 -11.88 22.83
CA GLY A 521 -13.73 -12.92 21.90
C GLY A 521 -13.97 -14.31 22.48
N SER A 522 -13.31 -15.29 21.90
CA SER A 522 -13.40 -16.69 22.31
C SER A 522 -12.10 -17.43 22.10
N ILE A 523 -11.89 -18.49 22.90
CA ILE A 523 -10.77 -19.43 22.78
C ILE A 523 -11.27 -20.82 22.34
N ASP A 524 -10.33 -21.70 21.98
CA ASP A 524 -10.57 -23.09 21.56
C ASP A 524 -11.56 -23.23 20.40
N LYS A 525 -11.41 -22.36 19.39
CA LYS A 525 -12.28 -22.27 18.21
C LYS A 525 -13.74 -21.95 18.55
N GLY A 526 -13.96 -20.95 19.41
CA GLY A 526 -15.31 -20.43 19.70
C GLY A 526 -16.01 -21.07 20.90
N LYS A 527 -15.32 -21.92 21.68
CA LYS A 527 -15.97 -22.70 22.74
C LYS A 527 -16.12 -21.94 24.05
N LYS A 528 -15.15 -21.08 24.38
CA LYS A 528 -15.11 -20.39 25.68
C LYS A 528 -15.00 -18.88 25.47
N PRO A 529 -16.00 -18.08 25.88
CA PRO A 529 -15.97 -16.64 25.73
C PRO A 529 -14.94 -16.03 26.69
N VAL A 530 -14.21 -15.02 26.19
CA VAL A 530 -13.16 -14.32 26.94
C VAL A 530 -13.25 -12.80 26.71
N CYS A 531 -12.78 -12.06 27.71
CA CYS A 531 -12.51 -10.63 27.60
C CYS A 531 -11.03 -10.47 27.22
N ILE A 532 -10.76 -9.72 26.16
CA ILE A 532 -9.45 -9.45 25.60
C ILE A 532 -9.14 -7.98 25.83
N LYS A 533 -8.04 -7.68 26.51
CA LYS A 533 -7.66 -6.31 26.87
C LYS A 533 -6.21 -6.03 26.51
N PHE A 534 -5.95 -4.83 25.99
CA PHE A 534 -4.61 -4.33 25.70
C PHE A 534 -4.28 -3.12 26.56
N VAL A 535 -3.19 -3.22 27.33
CA VAL A 535 -2.79 -2.21 28.32
C VAL A 535 -1.29 -2.01 28.34
N ARG A 536 -0.84 -0.88 28.91
CA ARG A 536 0.59 -0.56 29.10
C ARG A 536 1.11 -1.00 30.47
N HIS A 537 0.23 -1.10 31.44
CA HIS A 537 0.51 -1.55 32.80
C HIS A 537 -0.65 -2.43 33.27
N TYR A 538 -0.33 -3.48 34.01
CA TYR A 538 -1.33 -4.39 34.55
C TYR A 538 -0.81 -5.06 35.82
N GLY A 539 -1.60 -5.03 36.89
CA GLY A 539 -1.32 -5.73 38.14
C GLY A 539 -1.70 -7.19 38.07
N ASP A 540 -1.04 -7.98 37.22
CA ASP A 540 -1.29 -9.40 36.99
C ASP A 540 -1.26 -10.22 38.30
N LYS A 541 -0.30 -9.96 39.19
CA LYS A 541 -0.20 -10.62 40.50
C LYS A 541 -1.40 -10.33 41.41
N VAL A 542 -1.87 -9.08 41.41
CA VAL A 542 -3.04 -8.67 42.21
C VAL A 542 -4.30 -9.29 41.63
N HIS A 543 -4.45 -9.27 40.31
CA HIS A 543 -5.56 -9.93 39.63
C HIS A 543 -5.59 -11.43 39.93
N HIS A 544 -4.46 -12.12 39.78
CA HIS A 544 -4.35 -13.55 40.06
C HIS A 544 -4.78 -13.88 41.50
N TRP A 545 -4.27 -13.13 42.48
CA TRP A 545 -4.66 -13.29 43.88
C TRP A 545 -6.16 -13.07 44.11
N CYS A 546 -6.75 -12.04 43.50
CA CYS A 546 -8.19 -11.79 43.59
C CYS A 546 -9.01 -12.91 42.91
N ALA A 547 -8.52 -13.47 41.81
CA ALA A 547 -9.18 -14.58 41.12
C ALA A 547 -9.14 -15.87 41.95
N GLU A 548 -8.01 -16.20 42.60
CA GLU A 548 -7.89 -17.34 43.52
C GLU A 548 -8.87 -17.24 44.71
N LYS A 549 -9.19 -16.01 45.13
CA LYS A 549 -10.18 -15.71 46.17
C LYS A 549 -11.63 -15.74 45.68
N GLY A 550 -11.85 -15.89 44.37
CA GLY A 550 -13.18 -15.88 43.76
C GLY A 550 -13.84 -14.50 43.75
N ILE A 551 -13.05 -13.43 43.82
CA ILE A 551 -13.52 -12.03 43.83
C ILE A 551 -13.09 -11.24 42.59
N ALA A 552 -12.49 -11.90 41.60
CA ALA A 552 -12.22 -11.35 40.28
C ALA A 552 -12.41 -12.45 39.21
N PRO A 553 -12.66 -12.09 37.94
CA PRO A 553 -12.72 -13.06 36.86
C PRO A 553 -11.39 -13.80 36.73
N ASP A 554 -11.44 -15.05 36.27
CA ASP A 554 -10.22 -15.82 36.04
C ASP A 554 -9.27 -15.13 35.05
N LEU A 555 -8.01 -14.93 35.44
CA LEU A 555 -6.94 -14.52 34.51
C LEU A 555 -6.47 -15.75 33.73
N ILE A 556 -6.70 -15.75 32.42
CA ILE A 556 -6.45 -16.89 31.53
C ILE A 556 -5.14 -16.72 30.76
N GLY A 557 -4.78 -15.50 30.38
CA GLY A 557 -3.58 -15.18 29.60
C GLY A 557 -3.00 -13.82 29.97
N PHE A 558 -1.68 -13.75 30.08
CA PHE A 558 -0.95 -12.49 30.29
C PHE A 558 0.38 -12.53 29.54
N GLN A 559 0.50 -11.72 28.48
CA GLN A 559 1.66 -11.75 27.60
C GLN A 559 2.16 -10.34 27.30
N LYS A 560 3.48 -10.13 27.38
CA LYS A 560 4.13 -8.91 26.92
C LYS A 560 4.23 -8.93 25.39
N LEU A 561 3.79 -7.84 24.76
CA LEU A 561 3.84 -7.62 23.33
C LEU A 561 4.82 -6.49 22.97
N PRO A 562 5.34 -6.47 21.74
CA PRO A 562 6.18 -5.39 21.26
C PRO A 562 5.57 -4.00 21.42
N GLY A 563 6.45 -3.02 21.57
CA GLY A 563 6.12 -1.61 21.76
C GLY A 563 5.74 -1.26 23.19
N GLY A 564 5.79 -2.22 24.12
CA GLY A 564 5.43 -2.05 25.54
C GLY A 564 3.95 -2.29 25.84
N TRP A 565 3.29 -3.19 25.11
CA TRP A 565 1.90 -3.58 25.36
C TRP A 565 1.84 -4.86 26.18
N TYR A 566 0.73 -5.08 26.87
CA TYR A 566 0.36 -6.35 27.45
C TYR A 566 -0.99 -6.80 26.87
N LEU A 567 -1.03 -8.06 26.45
CA LEU A 567 -2.25 -8.79 26.16
C LEU A 567 -2.75 -9.43 27.45
N VAL A 568 -3.97 -9.11 27.85
CA VAL A 568 -4.66 -9.70 29.00
C VAL A 568 -5.89 -10.43 28.50
N ILE A 569 -5.95 -11.74 28.76
CA ILE A 569 -7.12 -12.58 28.47
C ILE A 569 -7.70 -13.00 29.81
N MET A 570 -8.98 -12.70 30.03
CA MET A 570 -9.69 -13.06 31.26
C MET A 570 -11.07 -13.63 30.94
N GLU A 571 -11.67 -14.31 31.91
CA GLU A 571 -13.05 -14.78 31.83
C GLU A 571 -14.00 -13.65 31.43
N PHE A 572 -14.88 -13.93 30.47
CA PHE A 572 -15.95 -13.02 30.12
C PHE A 572 -17.17 -13.28 31.02
N LEU A 573 -17.48 -12.32 31.88
CA LEU A 573 -18.65 -12.38 32.74
C LEU A 573 -19.91 -12.01 31.93
N GLU A 574 -20.71 -13.02 31.59
CA GLU A 574 -22.01 -12.84 30.91
C GLU A 574 -23.15 -12.64 31.90
N GLU A 575 -24.39 -12.51 31.41
CA GLU A 575 -25.57 -12.56 32.28
C GLU A 575 -25.50 -13.79 33.20
N PRO A 576 -25.81 -13.64 34.49
CA PRO A 576 -26.52 -12.52 35.12
C PRO A 576 -25.59 -11.43 35.72
N TRP A 577 -24.32 -11.36 35.34
CA TRP A 577 -23.40 -10.34 35.87
C TRP A 577 -23.70 -8.96 35.31
N GLN A 578 -23.93 -7.98 36.18
CA GLN A 578 -24.21 -6.58 35.82
C GLN A 578 -23.27 -5.61 36.53
N LEU A 579 -22.91 -4.50 35.88
CA LEU A 579 -22.06 -3.48 36.52
C LEU A 579 -22.80 -2.81 37.68
N LEU A 580 -22.09 -2.60 38.79
CA LEU A 580 -22.63 -1.92 39.98
C LEU A 580 -23.19 -0.54 39.63
N TRP A 581 -22.53 0.20 38.74
CA TRP A 581 -23.01 1.48 38.23
C TRP A 581 -24.41 1.40 37.60
N GLN A 582 -24.71 0.35 36.83
CA GLN A 582 -26.02 0.16 36.19
C GLN A 582 -27.10 -0.11 37.24
N LEU A 583 -26.80 -0.97 38.22
CA LEU A 583 -27.72 -1.35 39.28
C LEU A 583 -28.03 -0.19 40.23
N LYS A 584 -27.02 0.63 40.58
CA LYS A 584 -27.21 1.85 41.37
C LYS A 584 -28.21 2.81 40.71
N ARG A 585 -28.06 3.03 39.41
CA ARG A 585 -28.97 3.90 38.64
C ARG A 585 -30.41 3.38 38.62
N LEU A 586 -30.60 2.06 38.71
CA LEU A 586 -31.91 1.42 38.74
C LEU A 586 -32.48 1.23 40.15
N SER A 587 -31.74 1.60 41.21
CA SER A 587 -32.12 1.39 42.61
C SER A 587 -32.45 -0.08 42.95
N THR A 588 -31.76 -1.02 42.30
CA THR A 588 -32.06 -2.47 42.39
C THR A 588 -31.27 -3.20 43.47
N ILE A 589 -30.42 -2.52 44.23
CA ILE A 589 -29.56 -3.12 45.25
C ILE A 589 -30.32 -3.13 46.58
N SER A 590 -30.74 -4.32 47.02
CA SER A 590 -31.52 -4.48 48.26
C SER A 590 -30.71 -4.21 49.54
N GLU A 591 -29.41 -4.53 49.55
CA GLU A 591 -28.56 -4.45 50.75
C GLU A 591 -27.19 -3.78 50.44
N PRO A 592 -27.16 -2.48 50.15
CA PRO A 592 -25.94 -1.77 49.72
C PRO A 592 -24.85 -1.74 50.80
N GLU A 593 -25.22 -1.64 52.09
CA GLU A 593 -24.24 -1.61 53.19
C GLU A 593 -23.53 -2.96 53.38
N ILE A 594 -24.24 -4.08 53.26
CA ILE A 594 -23.63 -5.42 53.35
C ILE A 594 -22.64 -5.63 52.19
N LEU A 595 -22.99 -5.19 50.98
CA LEU A 595 -22.07 -5.24 49.84
C LEU A 595 -20.83 -4.36 50.08
N LYS A 596 -21.01 -3.14 50.59
CA LYS A 596 -19.92 -2.23 50.94
C LYS A 596 -18.97 -2.85 51.96
N GLU A 597 -19.49 -3.43 53.04
CA GLU A 597 -18.69 -4.08 54.07
C GLU A 597 -17.89 -5.26 53.51
N ARG A 598 -18.50 -6.08 52.65
CA ARG A 598 -17.81 -7.21 52.01
C ARG A 598 -16.73 -6.77 51.03
N LEU A 599 -16.98 -5.74 50.23
CA LEU A 599 -15.99 -5.18 49.32
C LEU A 599 -14.82 -4.57 50.11
N ARG A 600 -15.12 -3.83 51.20
CA ARG A 600 -14.10 -3.28 52.10
C ARG A 600 -13.26 -4.38 52.75
N ALA A 601 -13.88 -5.44 53.24
CA ALA A 601 -13.18 -6.56 53.86
C ALA A 601 -12.22 -7.25 52.87
N ALA A 602 -12.65 -7.46 51.62
CA ALA A 602 -11.81 -8.03 50.57
C ALA A 602 -10.58 -7.15 50.27
N LEU A 603 -10.76 -5.83 50.20
CA LEU A 603 -9.65 -4.89 50.00
C LEU A 603 -8.70 -4.86 51.20
N VAL A 604 -9.21 -4.91 52.43
CA VAL A 604 -8.36 -4.99 53.63
C VAL A 604 -7.51 -6.26 53.63
N GLU A 605 -8.07 -7.41 53.22
CA GLU A 605 -7.28 -8.64 53.07
C GLU A 605 -6.20 -8.51 51.99
N MET A 606 -6.52 -7.88 50.86
CA MET A 606 -5.56 -7.56 49.81
C MET A 606 -4.44 -6.63 50.32
N HIS A 607 -4.78 -5.61 51.11
CA HIS A 607 -3.83 -4.67 51.72
C HIS A 607 -2.90 -5.36 52.72
N GLN A 608 -3.38 -6.36 53.48
CA GLN A 608 -2.54 -7.18 54.36
C GLN A 608 -1.47 -7.97 53.59
N LYS A 609 -1.71 -8.26 52.31
CA LYS A 609 -0.73 -8.84 51.38
C LYS A 609 0.17 -7.80 50.71
N HIS A 610 0.13 -6.55 51.19
CA HIS A 610 0.88 -5.41 50.65
C HIS A 610 0.52 -5.06 49.20
N MET A 611 -0.69 -5.42 48.76
CA MET A 611 -1.18 -5.12 47.41
C MET A 611 -2.27 -4.05 47.46
N VAL A 612 -2.41 -3.25 46.39
CA VAL A 612 -3.45 -2.23 46.20
C VAL A 612 -4.08 -2.35 44.83
N HIS A 613 -5.34 -1.92 44.68
CA HIS A 613 -6.04 -1.88 43.40
C HIS A 613 -5.89 -0.52 42.72
N GLY A 614 -6.06 0.57 43.46
CA GLY A 614 -5.87 1.94 43.01
C GLY A 614 -7.02 2.56 42.24
N ASP A 615 -7.88 1.77 41.59
CA ASP A 615 -9.01 2.27 40.80
C ASP A 615 -10.38 1.63 41.12
N ILE A 616 -10.66 1.35 42.39
CA ILE A 616 -11.96 0.77 42.77
C ILE A 616 -13.09 1.77 42.51
N ARG A 617 -14.05 1.40 41.66
CA ARG A 617 -15.19 2.22 41.24
C ARG A 617 -16.40 1.35 40.94
N ASP A 618 -17.59 1.93 40.90
CA ASP A 618 -18.82 1.21 40.52
C ASP A 618 -18.83 0.72 39.05
N THR A 619 -17.97 1.27 38.21
CA THR A 619 -17.70 0.80 36.84
C THR A 619 -16.67 -0.32 36.76
N ASN A 620 -16.01 -0.64 37.86
CA ASN A 620 -15.00 -1.68 38.01
C ASN A 620 -15.43 -2.78 39.00
N VAL A 621 -16.72 -2.83 39.33
CA VAL A 621 -17.33 -3.89 40.14
C VAL A 621 -18.56 -4.42 39.42
N MET A 622 -18.63 -5.74 39.20
CA MET A 622 -19.83 -6.42 38.70
C MET A 622 -20.49 -7.22 39.81
N LEU A 623 -21.82 -7.33 39.77
CA LEU A 623 -22.64 -8.10 40.70
C LEU A 623 -23.41 -9.19 39.99
N ASN A 624 -23.55 -10.32 40.66
CA ASN A 624 -24.51 -11.36 40.32
C ASN A 624 -25.53 -11.47 41.47
N MET A 625 -26.79 -11.16 41.15
CA MET A 625 -27.91 -11.08 42.10
C MET A 625 -28.73 -12.37 42.19
N ASP A 626 -28.47 -13.36 41.33
CA ASP A 626 -29.28 -14.58 41.23
C ASP A 626 -29.02 -15.57 42.39
N VAL A 627 -28.00 -15.31 43.20
CA VAL A 627 -27.68 -16.13 44.37
C VAL A 627 -28.57 -15.70 45.54
N ALA A 628 -29.38 -16.65 46.00
CA ALA A 628 -30.62 -16.48 46.77
C ALA A 628 -30.57 -15.75 48.13
N ASN A 629 -29.56 -14.96 48.50
CA ASN A 629 -29.62 -14.00 49.62
C ASN A 629 -28.43 -13.02 49.71
N ILE A 630 -27.29 -13.23 49.02
CA ILE A 630 -26.17 -12.27 49.08
C ILE A 630 -25.53 -12.13 47.68
N PRO A 631 -25.49 -10.91 47.10
CA PRO A 631 -24.89 -10.67 45.80
C PRO A 631 -23.43 -11.12 45.76
N ARG A 632 -23.04 -11.90 44.75
CA ARG A 632 -21.60 -12.12 44.47
C ARG A 632 -21.06 -10.89 43.75
N PHE A 633 -19.85 -10.48 44.06
CA PHE A 633 -19.19 -9.39 43.36
C PHE A 633 -17.88 -9.86 42.71
N MET A 634 -17.53 -9.21 41.61
CA MET A 634 -16.26 -9.37 40.93
C MET A 634 -15.62 -8.01 40.75
N ILE A 635 -14.37 -7.86 41.19
CA ILE A 635 -13.51 -6.70 40.98
C ILE A 635 -12.88 -6.82 39.59
N LEU A 636 -12.90 -5.74 38.84
CA LEU A 636 -12.35 -5.61 37.49
C LEU A 636 -11.30 -4.49 37.44
N ASP A 637 -10.57 -4.45 36.33
CA ASP A 637 -9.72 -3.31 35.94
C ASP A 637 -8.47 -3.09 36.82
N PHE A 638 -7.56 -4.06 36.79
CA PHE A 638 -6.29 -4.08 37.52
C PHE A 638 -5.17 -3.24 36.87
N ASP A 639 -5.48 -2.25 36.03
CA ASP A 639 -4.47 -1.50 35.28
C ASP A 639 -3.54 -0.67 36.19
N TRP A 640 -4.04 -0.26 37.36
CA TRP A 640 -3.30 0.52 38.35
C TRP A 640 -2.86 -0.32 39.54
N ALA A 641 -3.25 -1.58 39.58
CA ALA A 641 -3.02 -2.45 40.71
C ALA A 641 -1.55 -2.88 40.81
N GLY A 642 -1.08 -3.13 42.02
CA GLY A 642 0.26 -3.66 42.26
C GLY A 642 0.67 -3.63 43.73
N GLN A 643 1.97 -3.71 43.98
CA GLN A 643 2.53 -3.68 45.33
C GLN A 643 2.53 -2.24 45.89
N VAL A 644 2.21 -2.11 47.18
CA VAL A 644 2.24 -0.84 47.91
C VAL A 644 3.66 -0.26 47.86
N GLY A 645 3.77 1.01 47.48
CA GLY A 645 5.06 1.69 47.34
C GLY A 645 5.69 1.61 45.95
N GLU A 646 5.28 0.64 45.12
CA GLU A 646 5.82 0.45 43.77
C GLU A 646 4.94 1.09 42.69
N VAL A 647 3.62 0.93 42.79
CA VAL A 647 2.69 1.47 41.80
C VAL A 647 2.31 2.92 42.07
N LYS A 648 2.18 3.68 40.98
CA LYS A 648 1.84 5.10 40.97
C LYS A 648 0.64 5.34 40.07
N TYR A 649 -0.14 6.36 40.42
CA TYR A 649 -1.21 6.81 39.55
C TYR A 649 -0.69 7.28 38.20
N PRO A 650 -1.40 7.00 37.09
CA PRO A 650 -1.01 7.45 35.77
C PRO A 650 -1.06 8.98 35.66
N LYS A 651 -0.50 9.50 34.57
CA LYS A 651 -0.67 10.92 34.22
C LYS A 651 -2.13 11.17 33.82
N LEU A 652 -2.66 12.35 34.11
CA LEU A 652 -4.02 12.80 33.79
C LEU A 652 -5.09 11.94 34.47
N VAL A 653 -4.95 11.67 35.77
CA VAL A 653 -6.01 11.00 36.54
C VAL A 653 -7.27 11.84 36.44
N ASN A 654 -8.39 11.25 36.01
CA ASN A 654 -9.67 11.93 36.01
C ASN A 654 -10.10 12.21 37.48
N ARG A 655 -10.20 13.50 37.81
CA ARG A 655 -10.68 14.03 39.10
C ARG A 655 -11.81 15.04 38.90
N GLN A 656 -12.59 14.89 37.82
CA GLN A 656 -13.79 15.70 37.60
C GLN A 656 -14.77 15.55 38.78
N PRO A 657 -15.61 16.57 39.07
CA PRO A 657 -16.51 16.56 40.23
C PRO A 657 -17.42 15.33 40.31
N GLU A 658 -17.85 14.80 39.17
CA GLU A 658 -18.72 13.63 39.07
C GLU A 658 -17.99 12.32 39.43
N LEU A 659 -16.65 12.34 39.49
CA LEU A 659 -15.79 11.23 39.89
C LEU A 659 -14.93 11.64 41.10
N ARG A 660 -15.53 11.60 42.28
CA ARG A 660 -14.85 11.92 43.54
C ARG A 660 -13.66 10.97 43.78
N ARG A 661 -12.45 11.52 43.79
CA ARG A 661 -11.23 10.83 44.22
C ARG A 661 -10.85 11.29 45.64
N PRO A 662 -10.34 10.38 46.50
CA PRO A 662 -9.87 10.78 47.83
C PRO A 662 -8.61 11.64 47.77
N ASP A 663 -8.33 12.35 48.86
CA ASP A 663 -7.11 13.15 49.00
C ASP A 663 -5.86 12.27 48.82
N GLY A 664 -4.84 12.81 48.14
CA GLY A 664 -3.61 12.09 47.82
C GLY A 664 -3.64 11.28 46.52
N VAL A 665 -4.80 11.13 45.88
CA VAL A 665 -4.89 10.58 44.52
C VAL A 665 -4.42 11.63 43.53
N GLU A 666 -3.13 11.58 43.20
CA GLU A 666 -2.54 12.50 42.24
C GLU A 666 -1.61 11.86 41.22
N ASP A 667 -1.50 12.49 40.05
CA ASP A 667 -0.67 12.09 38.93
C ASP A 667 0.77 11.78 39.38
N GLY A 668 1.22 10.56 39.11
CA GLY A 668 2.57 10.11 39.46
C GLY A 668 2.82 9.90 40.97
N LYS A 669 1.83 10.08 41.84
CA LYS A 669 1.94 9.73 43.28
C LYS A 669 1.68 8.25 43.49
N VAL A 670 2.24 7.73 44.58
CA VAL A 670 2.09 6.32 44.98
C VAL A 670 0.64 6.01 45.32
N ILE A 671 0.18 4.83 44.94
CA ILE A 671 -1.14 4.32 45.30
C ILE A 671 -1.08 3.72 46.70
N LEU A 672 -1.94 4.19 47.59
CA LEU A 672 -1.97 3.80 49.00
C LEU A 672 -3.24 3.01 49.34
N PRO A 673 -3.18 2.07 50.30
CA PRO A 673 -4.35 1.31 50.78
C PRO A 673 -5.55 2.18 51.18
N VAL A 674 -5.29 3.33 51.81
CA VAL A 674 -6.34 4.27 52.24
C VAL A 674 -7.17 4.78 51.05
N HIS A 675 -6.56 4.93 49.86
CA HIS A 675 -7.27 5.39 48.67
C HIS A 675 -8.36 4.37 48.27
N ASP A 676 -8.04 3.08 48.25
CA ASP A 676 -8.98 2.00 47.93
C ASP A 676 -10.19 2.01 48.88
N THR A 677 -9.94 2.09 50.19
CA THR A 677 -11.02 2.12 51.19
C THR A 677 -11.91 3.35 51.06
N ALA A 678 -11.32 4.52 50.82
CA ALA A 678 -12.07 5.76 50.65
C ALA A 678 -12.87 5.78 49.35
N MET A 679 -12.33 5.18 48.27
CA MET A 679 -13.07 5.00 47.02
C MET A 679 -14.27 4.06 47.21
N VAL A 680 -14.13 2.96 47.95
CA VAL A 680 -15.30 2.12 48.30
C VAL A 680 -16.35 2.90 49.08
N ASP A 681 -15.94 3.69 50.07
CA ASP A 681 -16.89 4.50 50.82
C ASP A 681 -17.63 5.49 49.92
N SER A 682 -16.96 6.07 48.93
CA SER A 682 -17.57 6.99 47.95
C SER A 682 -18.57 6.31 47.01
N ILE A 683 -18.39 5.02 46.68
CA ILE A 683 -19.31 4.27 45.82
C ILE A 683 -20.72 4.21 46.42
N PHE A 684 -20.81 4.09 47.74
CA PHE A 684 -22.07 3.90 48.47
C PHE A 684 -22.57 5.16 49.20
N GLN A 685 -21.87 6.29 49.06
CA GLN A 685 -22.42 7.57 49.50
C GLN A 685 -23.60 7.95 48.61
N ILE A 686 -24.79 8.09 49.22
CA ILE A 686 -25.99 8.59 48.56
C ILE A 686 -25.72 10.04 48.12
N VAL A 687 -25.72 10.31 46.82
CA VAL A 687 -25.76 11.68 46.30
C VAL A 687 -27.18 12.18 46.51
N TYR A 688 -27.41 12.88 47.63
CA TYR A 688 -28.54 13.79 47.76
C TYR A 688 -28.17 15.10 47.05
N GLU A 689 -28.35 15.16 45.73
CA GLU A 689 -28.36 16.41 44.96
C GLU A 689 -29.36 16.25 43.80
N SER A 690 -30.28 17.14 43.45
CA SER A 690 -30.92 18.30 44.07
C SER A 690 -32.18 18.54 43.23
N SER A 691 -33.34 18.11 43.71
CA SER A 691 -34.61 18.71 43.29
C SER A 691 -34.79 20.01 44.08
N ALA A 692 -34.27 21.10 43.52
CA ALA A 692 -34.60 22.48 43.87
C ALA A 692 -34.49 23.33 42.60
#